data_AF-A0A556QJW5-F1
#
_entry.id   AF-A0A556QJW5-F1
#
_cell.length_a   1.000
_cell.length_b   1.000
_cell.length_c   1.000
_cell.angle_alpha   90.00
_cell.angle_beta   90.00
_cell.angle_gamma   90.00
#
_symmetry.space_group_name_H-M   'P 1'
#
loop_
_entity.id
_entity.type
_entity.pdbx_description
1 polymer ?
#
loop_
_entity_poly.entity_id
_entity_poly.type
_entity_poly.pdbx_seq_one_letter_code
_entity_poly.pdbx_strand_id
1 'polypeptide(L)'
;MSATPRLIVELAPYFVRAAVVVNDRVVTQGEFAADDAAGVSTFVTEHAPGAPVSVALLAPASGIATLVSAEEAAGMRTADAFLARAAGGGGARVAVCDAAKGVVPVGDGVTGVLMAGITAEAEAEARARLTTLGLSPLAVTAALPAELGGVVQLLSGRPATESVAVWVPGESAGKVWIVSSAGIRAVCEVAVGFTQIFEAVQAELGLKFRMAASKLFLSGEYDFSETAERIGGRVGAAILTALDKETPAALHVVGLTAGQSWLAAAVAKSIELPVWTPAEAIAAARYGVSSEHVSSRVSGLLQAAAAGQVGGAWLPVWLTPGAAMPVAIAEAVVPVAPVPVPAIVRPAAAAPVLMRAPAPAPAQVKPVPPKPVAIKPVEPAVAKPATPKPVAAKAPLKSAITPAPAATTGKKFPLVPVIAGVVGVVLLAGGAMFFLKPSAEKAKSAAATASVASVKPAATGPAVKEASGLDPALQRVLLESELKRDPVSFKNDHYGFAVSPKGVLVDLKATGRASAWVKNLGFMRLYGVSLGADGRKVVRKAGDMGSPDYRARVLKQVRDGAIVFDVEVVHPKFLLRQTYTCLPHSVKVNVRFKPTGLSDKSGTLDAVYGVHLGSTEFTAPGALPVVRTGEVAYATKAGALSLRYDPAFTGAGSKPVVADPELVSFVLAVAGGTTEQVLSYEIVLP
;
A
#
# COMPACT_ATOMS: atom_id res chain seq x y z
N MET A 1 16.26 -19.72 20.68
CA MET A 1 16.39 -18.40 21.32
C MET A 1 15.29 -17.52 20.74
N SER A 2 14.44 -16.91 21.58
CA SER A 2 13.45 -15.93 21.10
C SER A 2 14.20 -14.69 20.61
N ALA A 3 14.02 -14.27 19.36
CA ALA A 3 14.67 -13.06 18.87
C ALA A 3 13.96 -11.83 19.42
N THR A 4 14.74 -10.95 20.03
CA THR A 4 14.27 -9.69 20.58
C THR A 4 13.81 -8.76 19.45
N PRO A 5 12.58 -8.23 19.51
CA PRO A 5 12.12 -7.21 18.57
C PRO A 5 12.98 -5.96 18.64
N ARG A 6 13.17 -5.30 17.50
CA ARG A 6 13.86 -4.01 17.35
C ARG A 6 12.93 -3.02 16.67
N LEU A 7 12.91 -1.77 17.12
CA LEU A 7 12.15 -0.70 16.48
C LEU A 7 13.08 0.17 15.63
N ILE A 8 12.66 0.50 14.41
CA ILE A 8 13.29 1.51 13.57
C ILE A 8 12.27 2.58 13.30
N VAL A 9 12.67 3.84 13.43
CA VAL A 9 11.77 4.98 13.30
C VAL A 9 12.30 5.94 12.27
N GLU A 10 11.43 6.49 11.43
CA GLU A 10 11.72 7.64 10.59
C GLU A 10 10.95 8.84 11.15
N LEU A 11 11.66 9.92 11.46
CA LEU A 11 11.09 11.16 11.95
C LEU A 11 11.23 12.24 10.89
N ALA A 12 10.08 12.77 10.46
CA ALA A 12 9.97 13.90 9.54
C ALA A 12 9.14 15.04 10.19
N PRO A 13 9.08 16.24 9.58
CA PRO A 13 8.40 17.38 10.18
C PRO A 13 6.90 17.11 10.36
N TYR A 14 6.30 16.35 9.44
CA TYR A 14 4.85 16.13 9.37
C TYR A 14 4.38 14.72 9.74
N PHE A 15 5.30 13.78 9.87
CA PHE A 15 4.95 12.39 10.16
C PHE A 15 6.03 11.69 10.98
N VAL A 16 5.62 10.58 11.58
CA VAL A 16 6.50 9.59 12.19
C VAL A 16 6.16 8.25 11.54
N ARG A 17 7.17 7.51 11.09
CA ARG A 17 6.99 6.11 10.68
C ARG A 17 7.76 5.21 11.62
N ALA A 18 7.20 4.06 11.91
CA ALA A 18 7.84 3.06 12.75
C ALA A 18 7.72 1.69 12.08
N ALA A 19 8.81 0.93 12.11
CA ALA A 19 8.86 -0.46 11.67
C ALA A 19 9.37 -1.34 12.81
N VAL A 20 8.71 -2.47 13.03
CA VAL A 20 9.13 -3.49 13.99
C VAL A 20 9.85 -4.59 13.23
N VAL A 21 11.06 -4.92 13.69
CA VAL A 21 11.93 -5.94 13.10
C VAL A 21 12.13 -7.09 14.09
N VAL A 22 11.83 -8.32 13.68
CA VAL A 22 12.00 -9.56 14.46
C VAL A 22 12.67 -10.62 13.60
N ASN A 23 13.72 -11.27 14.11
CA ASN A 23 14.54 -12.21 13.32
C ASN A 23 14.92 -11.60 11.96
N ASP A 24 15.41 -10.36 12.01
CA ASP A 24 15.81 -9.60 10.84
C ASP A 24 14.66 -9.17 9.92
N ARG A 25 13.44 -9.70 10.03
CA ARG A 25 12.31 -9.35 9.16
C ARG A 25 11.47 -8.21 9.73
N VAL A 26 11.04 -7.28 8.87
CA VAL A 26 9.96 -6.34 9.21
C VAL A 26 8.66 -7.12 9.34
N VAL A 27 8.06 -7.08 10.53
CA VAL A 27 6.83 -7.81 10.87
C VAL A 27 5.60 -6.92 10.98
N THR A 28 5.79 -5.60 11.09
CA THR A 28 4.71 -4.61 11.02
C THR A 28 5.32 -3.22 10.87
N GLN A 29 4.50 -2.28 10.41
CA GLN A 29 4.84 -0.86 10.31
C GLN A 29 3.62 0.02 10.59
N GLY A 30 3.89 1.25 11.00
CA GLY A 30 2.88 2.28 11.21
C GLY A 30 3.37 3.63 10.69
N GLU A 31 2.42 4.45 10.25
CA GLU A 31 2.63 5.85 9.91
C GLU A 31 1.66 6.68 10.75
N PHE A 32 2.20 7.72 11.38
CA PHE A 32 1.51 8.54 12.36
C PHE A 32 1.70 10.01 12.02
N ALA A 33 0.75 10.84 12.44
CA ALA A 33 0.95 12.28 12.44
C ALA A 33 2.16 12.65 13.31
N ALA A 34 2.82 13.74 12.97
CA ALA A 34 4.03 14.22 13.62
C ALA A 34 3.96 14.31 15.15
N ASP A 35 2.78 14.65 15.67
CA ASP A 35 2.45 14.95 17.06
C ASP A 35 1.61 13.86 17.74
N ASP A 36 1.32 12.75 17.05
CA ASP A 36 0.51 11.65 17.58
C ASP A 36 1.31 10.71 18.50
N ALA A 37 1.73 11.24 19.65
CA ALA A 37 2.45 10.49 20.67
C ALA A 37 1.66 9.28 21.19
N ALA A 38 0.32 9.40 21.26
CA ALA A 38 -0.56 8.33 21.71
C ALA A 38 -0.62 7.17 20.71
N GLY A 39 -0.74 7.47 19.41
CA GLY A 39 -0.73 6.47 18.34
C GLY A 39 0.62 5.75 18.27
N VAL A 40 1.73 6.51 18.30
CA VAL A 40 3.09 5.94 18.32
C VAL A 40 3.29 5.04 19.56
N SER A 41 2.90 5.50 20.74
CA SER A 41 3.01 4.73 21.99
C SER A 41 2.16 3.46 21.96
N THR A 42 0.93 3.56 21.43
CA THR A 42 0.03 2.39 21.26
C THR A 42 0.66 1.37 20.32
N PHE A 43 1.16 1.80 19.16
CA PHE A 43 1.84 0.93 18.21
C PHE A 43 3.07 0.23 18.80
N VAL A 44 3.92 0.97 19.50
CA VAL A 44 5.11 0.40 20.16
C VAL A 44 4.70 -0.59 21.25
N THR A 45 3.70 -0.28 22.06
CA THR A 45 3.20 -1.17 23.13
C THR A 45 2.58 -2.44 22.56
N GLU A 46 1.82 -2.34 21.47
CA GLU A 46 1.13 -3.48 20.86
C GLU A 46 2.09 -4.42 20.12
N HIS A 47 3.07 -3.87 19.39
CA HIS A 47 3.86 -4.64 18.44
C HIS A 47 5.31 -4.86 18.85
N ALA A 48 5.85 -4.05 19.76
CA ALA A 48 7.23 -4.14 20.20
C ALA A 48 7.39 -3.73 21.68
N PRO A 49 6.62 -4.34 22.62
CA PRO A 49 6.63 -3.94 24.02
C PRO A 49 8.03 -4.11 24.62
N GLY A 50 8.60 -3.00 25.13
CA GLY A 50 9.94 -2.97 25.70
C GLY A 50 11.07 -3.12 24.68
N ALA A 51 10.79 -3.13 23.38
CA ALA A 51 11.82 -3.16 22.35
C ALA A 51 12.60 -1.84 22.33
N PRO A 52 13.95 -1.88 22.27
CA PRO A 52 14.71 -0.67 22.10
C PRO A 52 14.52 -0.12 20.69
N VAL A 53 14.43 1.21 20.59
CA VAL A 53 14.54 1.91 19.32
C VAL A 53 15.99 1.77 18.87
N SER A 54 16.23 0.94 17.86
CA SER A 54 17.59 0.64 17.39
C SER A 54 18.16 1.80 16.58
N VAL A 55 17.36 2.34 15.66
CA VAL A 55 17.78 3.41 14.76
C VAL A 55 16.64 4.41 14.56
N ALA A 56 16.95 5.70 14.62
CA ALA A 56 16.09 6.77 14.14
C ALA A 56 16.69 7.42 12.88
N LEU A 57 15.93 7.42 11.79
CA LEU A 57 16.22 8.15 10.56
C LEU A 57 15.60 9.55 10.66
N LEU A 58 16.39 10.59 10.43
CA LEU A 58 15.95 11.97 10.47
C LEU A 58 15.78 12.51 9.04
N ALA A 59 14.58 12.97 8.73
CA ALA A 59 14.25 13.75 7.54
C ALA A 59 14.00 15.19 7.99
N PRO A 60 15.02 16.06 8.09
CA PRO A 60 14.82 17.43 8.56
C PRO A 60 14.00 18.25 7.54
N ALA A 61 13.25 19.25 8.04
CA ALA A 61 12.50 20.19 7.19
C ALA A 61 13.41 20.98 6.24
N SER A 62 14.61 21.30 6.73
CA SER A 62 15.70 21.93 6.01
C SER A 62 16.96 21.11 6.22
N GLY A 63 17.46 20.50 5.15
CA GLY A 63 18.71 19.72 5.17
C GLY A 63 19.59 20.10 4.00
N ILE A 64 20.90 20.04 4.21
CA ILE A 64 21.87 20.14 3.12
C ILE A 64 21.87 18.78 2.43
N ALA A 65 21.68 18.72 1.12
CA ALA A 65 21.84 17.48 0.38
C ALA A 65 22.56 17.76 -0.93
N THR A 66 23.72 17.14 -1.13
CA THR A 66 24.58 17.39 -2.28
C THR A 66 25.14 16.09 -2.82
N LEU A 67 25.19 15.98 -4.14
CA LEU A 67 25.91 14.91 -4.82
C LEU A 67 27.33 15.41 -5.12
N VAL A 68 28.31 14.66 -4.65
CA VAL A 68 29.75 14.88 -4.86
C VAL A 68 30.22 13.95 -5.97
N SER A 69 30.96 14.48 -6.95
CA SER A 69 31.51 13.68 -8.04
C SER A 69 32.58 12.70 -7.55
N ALA A 70 32.89 11.66 -8.33
CA ALA A 70 33.99 10.74 -8.02
C ALA A 70 35.34 11.47 -7.82
N GLU A 71 35.61 12.47 -8.67
CA GLU A 71 36.85 13.25 -8.64
C GLU A 71 36.97 14.07 -7.35
N GLU A 72 35.89 14.76 -6.97
CA GLU A 72 35.87 15.55 -5.73
C GLU A 72 35.91 14.63 -4.50
N ALA A 73 35.18 13.51 -4.53
CA ALA A 73 35.17 12.51 -3.46
C ALA A 73 36.55 11.86 -3.26
N ALA A 74 37.32 11.63 -4.34
CA ALA A 74 38.67 11.07 -4.25
C ALA A 74 39.65 11.97 -3.47
N GLY A 75 39.41 13.29 -3.46
CA GLY A 75 40.11 14.26 -2.64
C GLY A 75 39.60 14.37 -1.20
N MET A 76 38.40 13.84 -0.91
CA MET A 76 37.75 13.90 0.40
C MET A 76 37.79 12.54 1.11
N ARG A 77 38.99 12.10 1.49
CA ARG A 77 39.20 10.77 2.11
C ARG A 77 39.02 10.71 3.63
N THR A 78 38.74 11.84 4.27
CA THR A 78 38.59 11.95 5.74
C THR A 78 37.22 12.53 6.10
N ALA A 79 36.73 12.20 7.30
CA ALA A 79 35.52 12.81 7.85
C ALA A 79 35.64 14.35 7.87
N ASP A 80 36.81 14.88 8.20
CA ASP A 80 37.07 16.32 8.24
C ASP A 80 36.96 16.99 6.87
N ALA A 81 37.34 16.31 5.78
CA ALA A 81 37.22 16.87 4.43
C ALA A 81 35.75 17.01 4.01
N PHE A 82 34.93 16.00 4.30
CA PHE A 82 33.47 16.07 4.07
C PHE A 82 32.80 17.11 4.96
N LEU A 83 33.19 17.19 6.24
CA LEU A 83 32.67 18.19 7.16
C LEU A 83 33.07 19.59 6.73
N ALA A 84 34.31 19.82 6.30
CA ALA A 84 34.78 21.11 5.78
C ALA A 84 34.02 21.53 4.51
N ARG A 85 33.73 20.57 3.62
CA ARG A 85 32.92 20.80 2.42
C ARG A 85 31.47 21.21 2.76
N ALA A 86 30.93 20.70 3.86
CA ALA A 86 29.61 21.09 4.37
C ALA A 86 29.65 22.35 5.25
N ALA A 87 30.79 22.69 5.85
CA ALA A 87 30.99 23.78 6.83
C ALA A 87 30.80 25.20 6.26
N GLY A 88 30.58 25.34 4.95
CA GLY A 88 29.96 26.56 4.40
C GLY A 88 28.59 26.90 5.02
N GLY A 89 28.00 25.99 5.81
CA GLY A 89 26.73 26.12 6.53
C GLY A 89 26.77 25.84 8.04
N GLY A 90 27.81 26.30 8.77
CA GLY A 90 27.72 26.56 10.22
C GLY A 90 27.37 25.38 11.14
N GLY A 91 28.32 24.49 11.42
CA GLY A 91 28.17 23.47 12.49
C GLY A 91 27.26 22.29 12.15
N ALA A 92 26.97 22.06 10.87
CA ALA A 92 26.16 20.93 10.42
C ALA A 92 26.85 19.58 10.66
N ARG A 93 26.07 18.57 11.09
CA ARG A 93 26.47 17.17 11.04
C ARG A 93 26.16 16.60 9.67
N VAL A 94 27.04 15.76 9.15
CA VAL A 94 26.95 15.22 7.80
C VAL A 94 26.95 13.70 7.84
N ALA A 95 26.03 13.07 7.13
CA ALA A 95 26.04 11.66 6.81
C ALA A 95 26.38 11.49 5.33
N VAL A 96 27.13 10.45 4.99
CA VAL A 96 27.58 10.18 3.62
C VAL A 96 27.25 8.76 3.20
N CYS A 97 26.86 8.59 1.94
CA CYS A 97 26.74 7.28 1.29
C CYS A 97 27.37 7.31 -0.11
N ASP A 98 27.92 6.19 -0.55
CA ASP A 98 28.27 5.91 -1.94
C ASP A 98 27.02 6.06 -2.82
N ALA A 99 27.11 6.90 -3.84
CA ALA A 99 25.99 7.22 -4.71
C ALA A 99 25.57 6.04 -5.61
N ALA A 100 26.48 5.10 -5.91
CA ALA A 100 26.21 3.93 -6.72
C ALA A 100 25.60 2.77 -5.95
N LYS A 101 25.93 2.64 -4.67
CA LYS A 101 25.52 1.49 -3.86
C LYS A 101 24.49 1.86 -2.79
N GLY A 102 24.37 3.14 -2.45
CA GLY A 102 23.53 3.61 -1.34
C GLY A 102 24.06 3.21 0.04
N VAL A 103 25.35 2.86 0.15
CA VAL A 103 25.99 2.30 1.35
C VAL A 103 27.06 3.24 1.85
N VAL A 104 27.59 3.09 3.06
CA VAL A 104 28.74 3.91 3.49
C VAL A 104 29.89 3.77 2.48
N PRO A 105 30.50 4.87 2.00
CA PRO A 105 31.58 4.78 1.02
C PRO A 105 32.82 4.16 1.66
N VAL A 106 33.33 3.08 1.07
CA VAL A 106 34.49 2.33 1.57
C VAL A 106 35.53 2.17 0.45
N GLY A 107 36.76 2.60 0.71
CA GLY A 107 37.93 2.39 -0.16
C GLY A 107 38.02 3.31 -1.38
N ASP A 108 38.96 3.01 -2.28
CA ASP A 108 39.30 3.81 -3.47
C ASP A 108 38.30 3.67 -4.66
N GLY A 109 37.24 2.87 -4.51
CA GLY A 109 36.31 2.51 -5.59
C GLY A 109 34.99 3.31 -5.63
N VAL A 110 34.94 4.48 -5.00
CA VAL A 110 33.72 5.29 -4.86
C VAL A 110 33.46 6.09 -6.13
N THR A 111 32.34 5.85 -6.80
CA THR A 111 31.96 6.51 -8.07
C THR A 111 31.24 7.85 -7.87
N GLY A 112 31.04 8.25 -6.62
CA GLY A 112 30.40 9.50 -6.19
C GLY A 112 29.85 9.35 -4.77
N VAL A 113 29.62 10.47 -4.08
CA VAL A 113 29.12 10.46 -2.69
C VAL A 113 27.88 11.33 -2.58
N LEU A 114 26.80 10.77 -2.05
CA LEU A 114 25.68 11.55 -1.55
C LEU A 114 26.02 12.02 -0.13
N MET A 115 26.04 13.33 0.06
CA MET A 115 26.13 13.95 1.38
C MET A 115 24.76 14.47 1.80
N ALA A 116 24.34 14.14 3.01
CA ALA A 116 23.15 14.69 3.66
C ALA A 116 23.54 15.31 5.00
N GLY A 117 23.16 16.56 5.25
CA GLY A 117 23.52 17.32 6.43
C GLY A 117 22.31 17.85 7.18
N ILE A 118 22.46 17.95 8.50
CA ILE A 118 21.50 18.53 9.44
C ILE A 118 22.22 19.53 10.34
N THR A 119 21.58 20.64 10.70
CA THR A 119 22.15 21.57 11.69
C THR A 119 22.09 20.96 13.09
N ALA A 120 22.95 21.43 13.99
CA ALA A 120 22.94 20.96 15.37
C ALA A 120 21.59 21.23 16.07
N GLU A 121 20.98 22.38 15.77
CA GLU A 121 19.66 22.78 16.30
C GLU A 121 18.56 21.85 15.81
N ALA A 122 18.52 21.55 14.51
CA ALA A 122 17.51 20.66 13.94
C ALA A 122 17.67 19.21 14.43
N GLU A 123 18.91 18.75 14.66
CA GLU A 123 19.14 17.45 15.29
C GLU A 123 18.67 17.44 16.75
N ALA A 124 18.98 18.49 17.52
CA ALA A 124 18.56 18.62 18.90
C ALA A 124 17.03 18.65 19.03
N GLU A 125 16.35 19.39 18.16
CA GLU A 125 14.88 19.43 18.08
C GLU A 125 14.31 18.04 17.74
N ALA A 126 14.89 17.35 16.76
CA ALA A 126 14.46 16.00 16.41
C ALA A 126 14.62 15.02 17.58
N ARG A 127 15.73 15.09 18.32
CA ARG A 127 15.97 14.27 19.52
C ARG A 127 15.00 14.60 20.66
N ALA A 128 14.72 15.88 20.89
CA ALA A 128 13.72 16.31 21.85
C ALA A 128 12.34 15.75 21.48
N ARG A 129 11.99 15.80 20.19
CA ARG A 129 10.73 15.27 19.69
C ARG A 129 10.63 13.74 19.83
N LEU A 130 11.68 12.98 19.51
CA LEU A 130 11.71 11.54 19.80
C LEU A 130 11.48 11.27 21.30
N THR A 131 12.11 12.05 22.18
CA THR A 131 11.90 11.96 23.62
C THR A 131 10.45 12.20 24.01
N THR A 132 9.78 13.21 23.43
CA THR A 132 8.34 13.47 23.69
C THR A 132 7.42 12.36 23.20
N LEU A 133 7.84 11.60 22.19
CA LEU A 133 7.14 10.41 21.69
C LEU A 133 7.42 9.15 22.54
N GLY A 134 8.22 9.27 23.62
CA GLY A 134 8.65 8.14 24.43
C GLY A 134 9.69 7.25 23.75
N LEU A 135 10.37 7.75 22.73
CA LEU A 135 11.35 7.02 21.93
C LEU A 135 12.77 7.46 22.29
N SER A 136 13.62 6.49 22.64
CA SER A 136 15.04 6.72 22.92
C SER A 136 15.90 5.86 21.98
N PRO A 137 16.28 6.38 20.80
CA PRO A 137 17.05 5.62 19.81
C PRO A 137 18.49 5.36 20.27
N LEU A 138 18.99 4.13 20.03
CA LEU A 138 20.39 3.75 20.22
C LEU A 138 21.29 4.46 19.21
N ALA A 139 20.82 4.65 17.97
CA ALA A 139 21.53 5.36 16.91
C ALA A 139 20.59 6.31 16.16
N VAL A 140 21.13 7.41 15.66
CA VAL A 140 20.40 8.40 14.86
C VAL A 140 21.20 8.68 13.60
N THR A 141 20.54 8.80 12.45
CA THR A 141 21.18 9.11 11.15
C THR A 141 20.23 9.83 10.19
N ALA A 142 20.70 10.19 8.99
CA ALA A 142 19.91 10.83 7.94
C ALA A 142 19.00 9.82 7.21
N ALA A 143 17.75 10.21 6.95
CA ALA A 143 16.79 9.41 6.19
C ALA A 143 17.07 9.40 4.68
N LEU A 144 17.45 10.55 4.11
CA LEU A 144 17.59 10.72 2.67
C LEU A 144 18.53 9.70 2.00
N PRO A 145 19.73 9.40 2.53
CA PRO A 145 20.59 8.41 1.90
C PRO A 145 20.03 6.98 2.00
N ALA A 146 19.30 6.65 3.08
CA ALA A 146 18.63 5.35 3.18
C ALA A 146 17.49 5.23 2.14
N GLU A 147 16.72 6.30 1.93
CA GLU A 147 15.65 6.36 0.92
C GLU A 147 16.21 6.20 -0.50
N LEU A 148 17.18 7.03 -0.89
CA LEU A 148 17.76 6.98 -2.23
C LEU A 148 18.56 5.69 -2.46
N GLY A 149 19.27 5.20 -1.44
CA GLY A 149 19.91 3.90 -1.47
C GLY A 149 18.92 2.77 -1.68
N GLY A 150 17.78 2.81 -0.99
CA GLY A 150 16.67 1.89 -1.20
C GLY A 150 16.19 1.88 -2.66
N VAL A 151 16.00 3.05 -3.27
CA VAL A 151 15.60 3.17 -4.68
C VAL A 151 16.65 2.58 -5.64
N VAL A 152 17.94 2.87 -5.45
CA VAL A 152 19.04 2.28 -6.24
C VAL A 152 18.98 0.74 -6.17
N GLN A 153 18.79 0.20 -4.97
CA GLN A 153 18.71 -1.24 -4.74
C GLN A 153 17.48 -1.86 -5.44
N LEU A 154 16.36 -1.15 -5.50
CA LEU A 154 15.14 -1.60 -6.19
C LEU A 154 15.22 -1.51 -7.72
N LEU A 155 16.08 -0.64 -8.24
CA LEU A 155 16.37 -0.55 -9.67
C LEU A 155 17.40 -1.59 -10.13
N SER A 156 18.04 -2.31 -9.20
CA SER A 156 18.99 -3.37 -9.52
C SER A 156 18.36 -4.40 -10.46
N GLY A 157 19.02 -4.65 -11.60
CA GLY A 157 18.52 -5.53 -12.66
C GLY A 157 17.83 -4.81 -13.83
N ARG A 158 17.59 -3.50 -13.74
CA ARG A 158 17.21 -2.67 -14.90
C ARG A 158 18.45 -2.18 -15.65
N PRO A 159 18.34 -1.87 -16.96
CA PRO A 159 19.43 -1.25 -17.72
C PRO A 159 19.89 0.05 -17.04
N ALA A 160 21.20 0.28 -16.94
CA ALA A 160 21.76 1.48 -16.33
C ALA A 160 21.34 2.79 -17.01
N THR A 161 20.93 2.71 -18.28
CA THR A 161 20.41 3.83 -19.08
C THR A 161 18.98 4.21 -18.71
N GLU A 162 18.23 3.34 -18.03
CA GLU A 162 16.88 3.62 -17.54
C GLU A 162 16.98 4.28 -16.16
N SER A 163 16.61 5.55 -16.10
CA SER A 163 16.65 6.34 -14.86
C SER A 163 15.25 6.73 -14.41
N VAL A 164 15.09 6.94 -13.11
CA VAL A 164 13.86 7.39 -12.46
C VAL A 164 14.15 8.71 -11.77
N ALA A 165 13.27 9.69 -11.98
CA ALA A 165 13.28 10.94 -11.23
C ALA A 165 12.60 10.71 -9.87
N VAL A 166 13.36 10.80 -8.79
CA VAL A 166 12.87 10.66 -7.41
C VAL A 166 12.66 12.05 -6.82
N TRP A 167 11.41 12.46 -6.67
CA TRP A 167 11.05 13.75 -6.09
C TRP A 167 10.93 13.65 -4.57
N VAL A 168 11.76 14.43 -3.88
CA VAL A 168 11.81 14.59 -2.43
C VAL A 168 11.36 16.02 -2.09
N PRO A 169 10.10 16.25 -1.70
CA PRO A 169 9.66 17.58 -1.27
C PRO A 169 10.24 17.93 0.10
N GLY A 170 10.82 19.12 0.22
CA GLY A 170 11.10 19.76 1.50
C GLY A 170 9.98 20.72 1.90
N GLU A 171 10.23 21.59 2.87
CA GLU A 171 9.21 22.51 3.40
C GLU A 171 8.75 23.55 2.38
N SER A 172 9.68 24.32 1.82
CA SER A 172 9.43 25.43 0.90
C SER A 172 9.99 25.20 -0.51
N ALA A 173 10.84 24.18 -0.66
CA ALA A 173 11.46 23.75 -1.90
C ALA A 173 11.76 22.24 -1.78
N GLY A 174 11.98 21.58 -2.90
CA GLY A 174 12.30 20.16 -2.96
C GLY A 174 13.48 19.88 -3.87
N LYS A 175 13.83 18.60 -3.97
CA LYS A 175 14.87 18.13 -4.88
C LYS A 175 14.33 16.99 -5.72
N VAL A 176 14.77 16.91 -6.97
CA VAL A 176 14.55 15.76 -7.85
C VAL A 176 15.89 15.10 -8.08
N TRP A 177 15.98 13.82 -7.73
CA TRP A 177 17.18 13.01 -7.87
C TRP A 177 17.03 12.09 -9.08
N ILE A 178 18.05 12.01 -9.93
CA ILE A 178 18.05 11.10 -11.07
C ILE A 178 18.77 9.83 -10.66
N VAL A 179 18.02 8.73 -10.56
CA VAL A 179 18.50 7.47 -9.99
C VAL A 179 18.36 6.34 -11.02
N SER A 180 19.40 5.53 -11.20
CA SER A 180 19.37 4.32 -12.02
C SER A 180 19.96 3.13 -11.27
N SER A 181 20.01 1.96 -11.91
CA SER A 181 20.69 0.78 -11.38
C SER A 181 22.20 0.96 -11.21
N ALA A 182 22.80 1.99 -11.83
CA ALA A 182 24.20 2.36 -11.65
C ALA A 182 24.42 3.37 -10.51
N GLY A 183 23.36 3.92 -9.92
CA GLY A 183 23.45 4.90 -8.84
C GLY A 183 22.65 6.18 -9.03
N ILE A 184 22.92 7.13 -8.14
CA ILE A 184 22.44 8.50 -8.19
C ILE A 184 23.36 9.29 -9.14
N ARG A 185 22.78 9.81 -10.24
CA ARG A 185 23.52 10.50 -11.30
C ARG A 185 23.51 12.02 -11.15
N ALA A 186 22.37 12.57 -10.76
CA ALA A 186 22.16 14.02 -10.73
C ALA A 186 21.16 14.41 -9.64
N VAL A 187 21.20 15.69 -9.27
CA VAL A 187 20.23 16.34 -8.38
C VAL A 187 19.83 17.68 -8.98
N CYS A 188 18.53 17.94 -9.00
CA CYS A 188 17.92 19.15 -9.52
C CYS A 188 17.13 19.82 -8.40
N GLU A 189 17.39 21.10 -8.13
CA GLU A 189 16.58 21.89 -7.19
C GLU A 189 15.21 22.20 -7.80
N VAL A 190 14.15 22.06 -7.01
CA VAL A 190 12.79 22.35 -7.44
C VAL A 190 12.17 23.37 -6.50
N ALA A 191 11.62 24.45 -7.05
CA ALA A 191 10.94 25.50 -6.29
C ALA A 191 9.53 25.09 -5.78
N VAL A 192 9.34 23.79 -5.47
CA VAL A 192 8.09 23.24 -4.94
C VAL A 192 8.40 22.24 -3.82
N GLY A 193 7.96 22.61 -2.62
CA GLY A 193 7.88 21.77 -1.42
C GLY A 193 6.44 21.66 -0.91
N PHE A 194 6.27 21.26 0.35
CA PHE A 194 4.96 21.10 0.99
C PHE A 194 4.15 22.40 1.01
N THR A 195 4.80 23.54 1.24
CA THR A 195 4.15 24.85 1.22
C THR A 195 3.39 25.07 -0.10
N GLN A 196 4.07 24.89 -1.24
CA GLN A 196 3.47 25.11 -2.56
C GLN A 196 2.42 24.06 -2.91
N ILE A 197 2.61 22.81 -2.45
CA ILE A 197 1.59 21.76 -2.59
C ILE A 197 0.30 22.17 -1.86
N PHE A 198 0.41 22.60 -0.60
CA PHE A 198 -0.75 23.01 0.19
C PHE A 198 -1.39 24.30 -0.35
N GLU A 199 -0.62 25.23 -0.89
CA GLU A 199 -1.15 26.40 -1.58
C GLU A 199 -1.90 26.04 -2.86
N ALA A 200 -1.42 25.06 -3.63
CA ALA A 200 -2.13 24.55 -4.79
C ALA A 200 -3.46 23.89 -4.39
N VAL A 201 -3.46 23.05 -3.35
CA VAL A 201 -4.68 22.44 -2.79
C VAL A 201 -5.64 23.52 -2.28
N GLN A 202 -5.12 24.51 -1.55
CA GLN A 202 -5.91 25.63 -1.01
C GLN A 202 -6.60 26.39 -2.14
N ALA A 203 -5.86 26.74 -3.20
CA ALA A 203 -6.35 27.50 -4.32
C ALA A 203 -7.42 26.73 -5.12
N GLU A 204 -7.19 25.45 -5.40
CA GLU A 204 -8.10 24.63 -6.21
C GLU A 204 -9.38 24.24 -5.47
N LEU A 205 -9.34 24.15 -4.14
CA LEU A 205 -10.50 23.88 -3.30
C LEU A 205 -11.18 25.13 -2.71
N GLY A 206 -10.66 26.33 -3.02
CA GLY A 206 -11.21 27.58 -2.48
C GLY A 206 -11.15 27.69 -0.95
N LEU A 207 -10.16 27.07 -0.33
CA LEU A 207 -10.04 27.03 1.12
C LEU A 207 -9.49 28.35 1.67
N LYS A 208 -10.03 28.79 2.80
CA LYS A 208 -9.63 30.07 3.43
C LYS A 208 -8.21 30.05 3.99
N PHE A 209 -7.72 28.89 4.41
CA PHE A 209 -6.44 28.75 5.11
C PHE A 209 -5.65 27.55 4.60
N ARG A 210 -4.33 27.70 4.47
CA ARG A 210 -3.39 26.63 4.08
C ARG A 210 -3.44 25.42 5.04
N MET A 211 -3.69 25.67 6.32
CA MET A 211 -3.81 24.60 7.33
C MET A 211 -5.01 23.67 7.07
N ALA A 212 -6.10 24.18 6.49
CA ALA A 212 -7.22 23.33 6.08
C ALA A 212 -6.83 22.47 4.88
N ALA A 213 -6.06 23.03 3.95
CA ALA A 213 -5.54 22.33 2.78
C ALA A 213 -4.59 21.20 3.19
N SER A 214 -3.66 21.44 4.12
CA SER A 214 -2.76 20.40 4.62
C SER A 214 -3.52 19.27 5.33
N LYS A 215 -4.51 19.59 6.17
CA LYS A 215 -5.35 18.57 6.83
C LYS A 215 -6.12 17.71 5.83
N LEU A 216 -6.75 18.32 4.82
CA LEU A 216 -7.46 17.57 3.77
C LEU A 216 -6.51 16.72 2.94
N PHE A 217 -5.36 17.28 2.55
CA PHE A 217 -4.31 16.56 1.82
C PHE A 217 -3.83 15.33 2.58
N LEU A 218 -3.69 15.42 3.91
CA LEU A 218 -3.20 14.32 4.75
C LEU A 218 -4.28 13.35 5.23
N SER A 219 -5.57 13.70 5.10
CA SER A 219 -6.67 12.87 5.59
C SER A 219 -6.79 11.51 4.91
N GLY A 220 -6.36 11.39 3.64
CA GLY A 220 -6.53 10.19 2.81
C GLY A 220 -7.99 9.86 2.44
N GLU A 221 -8.97 10.51 3.07
CA GLU A 221 -10.41 10.29 2.85
C GLU A 221 -10.99 11.19 1.75
N TYR A 222 -10.36 12.35 1.51
CA TYR A 222 -10.86 13.31 0.53
C TYR A 222 -10.58 12.85 -0.91
N ASP A 223 -11.60 12.84 -1.76
CA ASP A 223 -11.45 12.53 -3.19
C ASP A 223 -10.96 13.75 -3.98
N PHE A 224 -9.73 13.68 -4.48
CA PHE A 224 -9.13 14.72 -5.31
C PHE A 224 -9.41 14.55 -6.81
N SER A 225 -10.22 13.57 -7.25
CA SER A 225 -10.42 13.24 -8.67
C SER A 225 -10.73 14.45 -9.58
N GLU A 226 -11.54 15.40 -9.12
CA GLU A 226 -11.93 16.60 -9.90
C GLU A 226 -10.88 17.74 -9.92
N THR A 227 -9.93 17.73 -8.99
CA THR A 227 -8.94 18.81 -8.79
C THR A 227 -7.50 18.35 -9.01
N ALA A 228 -7.25 17.04 -8.97
CA ALA A 228 -5.93 16.41 -9.05
C ALA A 228 -5.14 16.91 -10.25
N GLU A 229 -5.74 16.97 -11.44
CA GLU A 229 -5.05 17.40 -12.66
C GLU A 229 -4.59 18.87 -12.60
N ARG A 230 -5.39 19.77 -12.01
CA ARG A 230 -5.00 21.19 -11.88
C ARG A 230 -3.92 21.38 -10.81
N ILE A 231 -4.04 20.67 -9.69
CA ILE A 231 -3.01 20.65 -8.64
C ILE A 231 -1.70 20.08 -9.19
N GLY A 232 -1.79 18.93 -9.85
CA GLY A 232 -0.67 18.23 -10.49
C GLY A 232 0.00 19.07 -11.55
N GLY A 233 -0.75 19.79 -12.39
CA GLY A 233 -0.20 20.72 -13.38
C GLY A 233 0.63 21.86 -12.78
N ARG A 234 0.17 22.46 -11.67
CA ARG A 234 0.93 23.51 -10.96
C ARG A 234 2.23 22.99 -10.37
N VAL A 235 2.18 21.83 -9.70
CA VAL A 235 3.34 21.18 -9.07
C VAL A 235 4.32 20.67 -10.14
N GLY A 236 3.80 20.00 -11.17
CA GLY A 236 4.56 19.39 -12.23
C GLY A 236 5.27 20.40 -13.12
N ALA A 237 4.72 21.59 -13.35
CA ALA A 237 5.41 22.65 -14.09
C ALA A 237 6.78 23.00 -13.48
N ALA A 238 6.87 23.06 -12.15
CA ALA A 238 8.13 23.33 -11.46
C ALA A 238 9.11 22.16 -11.57
N ILE A 239 8.60 20.92 -11.48
CA ILE A 239 9.41 19.71 -11.63
C ILE A 239 9.94 19.59 -13.06
N LEU A 240 9.09 19.83 -14.07
CA LEU A 240 9.47 19.83 -15.48
C LEU A 240 10.57 20.86 -15.76
N THR A 241 10.44 22.06 -15.19
CA THR A 241 11.46 23.11 -15.30
C THR A 241 12.80 22.66 -14.71
N ALA A 242 12.78 21.95 -13.57
CA ALA A 242 14.01 21.43 -12.96
C ALA A 242 14.63 20.26 -13.75
N LEU A 243 13.82 19.52 -14.51
CA LEU A 243 14.23 18.41 -15.36
C LEU A 243 14.72 18.83 -16.76
N ASP A 244 14.84 20.12 -17.08
CA ASP A 244 15.15 20.64 -18.42
C ASP A 244 16.32 19.93 -19.16
N LYS A 245 17.30 19.38 -18.43
CA LYS A 245 18.47 18.67 -18.97
C LYS A 245 18.46 17.17 -18.77
N GLU A 246 17.42 16.64 -18.15
CA GLU A 246 17.31 15.26 -17.69
C GLU A 246 16.10 14.58 -18.34
N THR A 247 16.29 13.36 -18.83
CA THR A 247 15.22 12.58 -19.49
C THR A 247 14.98 11.27 -18.74
N PRO A 248 14.43 11.33 -17.51
CA PRO A 248 14.08 10.15 -16.75
C PRO A 248 12.98 9.35 -17.47
N ALA A 249 12.99 8.03 -17.32
CA ALA A 249 11.98 7.15 -17.88
C ALA A 249 10.66 7.19 -17.09
N ALA A 250 10.70 7.61 -15.81
CA ALA A 250 9.55 7.63 -14.92
C ALA A 250 9.75 8.56 -13.71
N LEU A 251 8.66 8.93 -13.05
CA LEU A 251 8.65 9.69 -11.80
C LEU A 251 8.36 8.78 -10.60
N HIS A 252 9.14 8.92 -9.53
CA HIS A 252 8.89 8.34 -8.22
C HIS A 252 8.71 9.45 -7.19
N VAL A 253 7.72 9.32 -6.32
CA VAL A 253 7.45 10.28 -5.26
C VAL A 253 7.66 9.58 -3.93
N VAL A 254 8.50 10.17 -3.06
CA VAL A 254 8.87 9.60 -1.75
C VAL A 254 8.34 10.46 -0.59
N GLY A 255 8.61 10.04 0.65
CA GLY A 255 8.23 10.77 1.86
C GLY A 255 6.71 10.83 2.07
N LEU A 256 6.22 11.94 2.64
CA LEU A 256 4.79 12.12 2.94
C LEU A 256 3.91 12.11 1.68
N THR A 257 4.43 12.65 0.57
CA THR A 257 3.71 12.70 -0.71
C THR A 257 3.54 11.33 -1.36
N ALA A 258 4.36 10.34 -1.01
CA ALA A 258 4.13 8.95 -1.43
C ALA A 258 2.81 8.39 -0.87
N GLY A 259 2.31 9.02 0.20
CA GLY A 259 0.96 8.90 0.76
C GLY A 259 -0.17 9.11 -0.25
N GLN A 260 0.08 9.96 -1.24
CA GLN A 260 -0.94 10.57 -2.09
C GLN A 260 -0.76 10.09 -3.53
N SER A 261 -1.22 8.87 -3.82
CA SER A 261 -1.09 8.26 -5.14
C SER A 261 -1.72 9.12 -6.25
N TRP A 262 -2.81 9.83 -5.95
CA TRP A 262 -3.44 10.78 -6.86
C TRP A 262 -2.49 11.93 -7.25
N LEU A 263 -1.68 12.43 -6.31
CA LEU A 263 -0.71 13.51 -6.57
C LEU A 263 0.41 12.99 -7.47
N ALA A 264 0.96 11.83 -7.15
CA ALA A 264 2.00 11.21 -7.97
C ALA A 264 1.52 11.00 -9.41
N ALA A 265 0.30 10.46 -9.59
CA ALA A 265 -0.31 10.26 -10.90
C ALA A 265 -0.54 11.59 -11.66
N ALA A 266 -1.06 12.61 -10.97
CA ALA A 266 -1.36 13.90 -11.59
C ALA A 266 -0.09 14.68 -11.98
N VAL A 267 0.93 14.67 -11.12
CA VAL A 267 2.23 15.29 -11.41
C VAL A 267 2.91 14.55 -12.56
N ALA A 268 2.98 13.22 -12.51
CA ALA A 268 3.60 12.42 -13.56
C ALA A 268 2.92 12.66 -14.92
N LYS A 269 1.57 12.68 -14.94
CA LYS A 269 0.79 13.03 -16.14
C LYS A 269 1.16 14.41 -16.68
N SER A 270 1.29 15.42 -15.81
CA SER A 270 1.59 16.80 -16.24
C SER A 270 2.99 17.01 -16.81
N ILE A 271 3.94 16.13 -16.48
CA ILE A 271 5.31 16.14 -17.00
C ILE A 271 5.54 15.03 -18.03
N GLU A 272 4.46 14.39 -18.49
CA GLU A 272 4.47 13.31 -19.49
C GLU A 272 5.34 12.09 -19.13
N LEU A 273 5.47 11.80 -17.84
CA LEU A 273 6.17 10.62 -17.33
C LEU A 273 5.19 9.60 -16.73
N PRO A 274 5.46 8.29 -16.85
CA PRO A 274 4.75 7.30 -16.05
C PRO A 274 5.19 7.38 -14.58
N VAL A 275 4.31 6.95 -13.66
CA VAL A 275 4.68 6.75 -12.25
C VAL A 275 5.46 5.44 -12.13
N TRP A 276 6.67 5.52 -11.57
CA TRP A 276 7.42 4.34 -11.16
C TRP A 276 6.97 3.89 -9.77
N THR A 277 6.50 2.65 -9.71
CA THR A 277 6.21 1.94 -8.45
C THR A 277 7.04 0.66 -8.42
N PRO A 278 7.88 0.44 -7.39
CA PRO A 278 8.63 -0.80 -7.28
C PRO A 278 7.66 -1.97 -7.11
N ALA A 279 7.95 -3.10 -7.76
CA ALA A 279 7.14 -4.30 -7.59
C ALA A 279 7.30 -4.82 -6.16
N GLU A 280 6.19 -4.93 -5.41
CA GLU A 280 6.19 -5.28 -3.99
C GLU A 280 6.93 -6.60 -3.71
N ALA A 281 6.78 -7.60 -4.59
CA ALA A 281 7.48 -8.87 -4.47
C ALA A 281 9.01 -8.74 -4.61
N ILE A 282 9.50 -7.86 -5.49
CA ILE A 282 10.94 -7.61 -5.67
C ILE A 282 11.50 -6.90 -4.45
N ALA A 283 10.79 -5.87 -3.99
CA ALA A 283 11.15 -5.12 -2.79
C ALA A 283 11.11 -6.00 -1.52
N ALA A 284 10.10 -6.87 -1.39
CA ALA A 284 9.98 -7.84 -0.32
C ALA A 284 11.19 -8.77 -0.26
N ALA A 285 11.52 -9.38 -1.42
CA ALA A 285 12.67 -10.24 -1.55
C ALA A 285 13.98 -9.49 -1.27
N ARG A 286 14.11 -8.24 -1.71
CA ARG A 286 15.32 -7.43 -1.54
C ARG A 286 15.57 -7.03 -0.10
N TYR A 287 14.52 -6.68 0.63
CA TYR A 287 14.63 -6.24 2.03
C TYR A 287 14.43 -7.39 3.03
N GLY A 288 14.15 -8.60 2.56
CA GLY A 288 13.89 -9.76 3.41
C GLY A 288 12.63 -9.59 4.27
N VAL A 289 11.60 -8.95 3.72
CA VAL A 289 10.32 -8.65 4.40
C VAL A 289 9.15 -9.31 3.70
N SER A 290 8.02 -9.48 4.37
CA SER A 290 6.77 -9.90 3.72
C SER A 290 6.30 -8.82 2.75
N SER A 291 5.74 -9.20 1.60
CA SER A 291 5.21 -8.25 0.60
C SER A 291 4.10 -7.37 1.16
N GLU A 292 3.35 -7.83 2.15
CA GLU A 292 2.30 -7.04 2.82
C GLU A 292 2.84 -5.81 3.58
N HIS A 293 4.14 -5.81 3.91
CA HIS A 293 4.81 -4.71 4.59
C HIS A 293 5.60 -3.82 3.63
N VAL A 294 5.60 -4.16 2.34
CA VAL A 294 6.29 -3.37 1.34
C VAL A 294 5.37 -2.27 0.85
N SER A 295 5.70 -1.04 1.23
CA SER A 295 5.15 0.15 0.59
C SER A 295 6.29 0.99 0.04
N SER A 296 6.10 1.59 -1.14
CA SER A 296 7.01 2.61 -1.68
C SER A 296 7.22 3.77 -0.70
N ARG A 297 6.24 4.02 0.19
CA ARG A 297 6.29 5.07 1.20
C ARG A 297 7.40 4.88 2.20
N VAL A 298 7.79 3.64 2.49
CA VAL A 298 8.70 3.30 3.59
C VAL A 298 10.03 2.77 3.06
N SER A 299 10.39 3.07 1.80
CA SER A 299 11.52 2.40 1.15
C SER A 299 12.84 2.58 1.92
N GLY A 300 13.11 3.79 2.41
CA GLY A 300 14.27 4.08 3.26
C GLY A 300 14.20 3.43 4.64
N LEU A 301 13.00 3.33 5.23
CA LEU A 301 12.77 2.65 6.50
C LEU A 301 13.01 1.14 6.38
N LEU A 302 12.50 0.50 5.32
CA LEU A 302 12.71 -0.92 5.03
C LEU A 302 14.16 -1.22 4.71
N GLN A 303 14.80 -0.32 3.97
CA GLN A 303 16.22 -0.43 3.67
C GLN A 303 17.08 -0.30 4.94
N ALA A 304 16.73 0.60 5.85
CA ALA A 304 17.36 0.69 7.17
C ALA A 304 17.11 -0.56 8.03
N ALA A 305 15.93 -1.16 7.93
CA ALA A 305 15.60 -2.43 8.59
C ALA A 305 16.40 -3.60 8.04
N ALA A 306 16.50 -3.72 6.73
CA ALA A 306 17.30 -4.75 6.06
C ALA A 306 18.80 -4.60 6.35
N ALA A 307 19.29 -3.36 6.51
CA ALA A 307 20.69 -3.10 6.90
C ALA A 307 21.04 -3.63 8.30
N GLY A 308 20.07 -3.67 9.21
CA GLY A 308 20.24 -4.19 10.58
C GLY A 308 20.45 -5.71 10.66
N GLN A 309 20.32 -6.43 9.54
CA GLN A 309 20.45 -7.89 9.44
C GLN A 309 21.89 -8.38 9.22
N VAL A 310 22.77 -7.56 8.61
CA VAL A 310 24.05 -8.02 8.04
C VAL A 310 25.27 -7.67 8.92
N GLY A 311 25.05 -7.16 10.14
CA GLY A 311 26.13 -6.95 11.11
C GLY A 311 27.23 -5.94 10.71
N GLY A 312 27.06 -5.09 9.69
CA GLY A 312 28.11 -4.14 9.31
C GLY A 312 27.67 -2.99 8.40
N ALA A 313 28.09 -1.77 8.76
CA ALA A 313 28.46 -0.62 7.91
C ALA A 313 27.48 -0.07 6.83
N TRP A 314 26.24 -0.54 6.70
CA TRP A 314 25.38 -0.08 5.59
C TRP A 314 24.63 1.23 5.87
N LEU A 315 24.17 1.45 7.11
CA LEU A 315 23.50 2.70 7.45
C LEU A 315 24.49 3.86 7.38
N PRO A 316 24.15 4.97 6.69
CA PRO A 316 24.91 6.20 6.81
C PRO A 316 25.08 6.51 8.29
N VAL A 317 26.25 6.92 8.73
CA VAL A 317 26.46 7.38 10.10
C VAL A 317 26.88 8.83 10.03
N TRP A 318 26.42 9.64 11.00
CA TRP A 318 26.92 11.00 11.15
C TRP A 318 28.44 10.96 11.31
N LEU A 319 29.15 11.66 10.44
CA LEU A 319 30.58 11.81 10.49
C LEU A 319 30.97 12.47 11.82
N THR A 320 32.01 11.91 12.44
CA THR A 320 32.63 12.46 13.65
C THR A 320 33.96 13.11 13.25
N PRO A 321 34.22 14.36 13.64
CA PRO A 321 35.51 15.01 13.39
C PRO A 321 36.69 14.14 13.85
N GLY A 322 37.74 14.04 13.04
CA GLY A 322 38.94 13.24 13.32
C GLY A 322 38.76 11.71 13.29
N ALA A 323 37.56 11.19 13.03
CA ALA A 323 37.35 9.75 12.87
C ALA A 323 37.82 9.28 11.49
N ALA A 324 38.49 8.13 11.45
CA ALA A 324 38.71 7.42 10.19
C ALA A 324 37.36 7.03 9.59
N MET A 325 37.24 7.09 8.25
CA MET A 325 36.06 6.59 7.57
C MET A 325 35.84 5.10 7.93
N PRO A 326 34.59 4.66 8.12
CA PRO A 326 34.31 3.27 8.46
C PRO A 326 34.94 2.32 7.43
N VAL A 327 35.78 1.40 7.90
CA VAL A 327 36.37 0.35 7.05
C VAL A 327 35.33 -0.78 6.94
N ALA A 328 34.93 -1.19 5.74
CA ALA A 328 34.06 -2.36 5.58
C ALA A 328 34.74 -3.58 6.20
N ILE A 329 33.99 -4.33 7.01
CA ILE A 329 34.34 -5.71 7.31
C ILE A 329 34.23 -6.44 5.96
N ALA A 330 35.36 -6.87 5.41
CA ALA A 330 35.38 -7.63 4.17
C ALA A 330 34.47 -8.86 4.32
N GLU A 331 33.56 -9.08 3.37
CA GLU A 331 32.86 -10.35 3.27
C GLU A 331 33.91 -11.47 3.23
N ALA A 332 33.85 -12.40 4.19
CA ALA A 332 34.69 -13.57 4.17
C ALA A 332 34.38 -14.34 2.90
N VAL A 333 35.31 -14.34 1.95
CA VAL A 333 35.28 -15.20 0.78
C VAL A 333 35.23 -16.64 1.31
N VAL A 334 34.07 -17.28 1.22
CA VAL A 334 33.99 -18.73 1.42
C VAL A 334 34.86 -19.33 0.32
N PRO A 335 35.96 -20.04 0.66
CA PRO A 335 36.78 -20.66 -0.35
C PRO A 335 35.92 -21.66 -1.12
N VAL A 336 35.71 -21.39 -2.41
CA VAL A 336 35.10 -22.35 -3.32
C VAL A 336 35.96 -23.61 -3.28
N ALA A 337 35.37 -24.71 -2.83
CA ALA A 337 36.03 -26.00 -2.85
C ALA A 337 36.48 -26.33 -4.28
N PRO A 338 37.73 -26.79 -4.49
CA PRO A 338 38.25 -27.03 -5.83
C PRO A 338 37.41 -28.11 -6.54
N VAL A 339 37.00 -27.80 -7.75
CA VAL A 339 36.35 -28.74 -8.67
C VAL A 339 37.31 -29.91 -8.93
N PRO A 340 36.90 -31.18 -8.73
CA PRO A 340 37.77 -32.32 -9.00
C PRO A 340 38.06 -32.44 -10.50
N VAL A 341 39.34 -32.46 -10.85
CA VAL A 341 39.85 -32.70 -12.20
C VAL A 341 39.52 -34.14 -12.62
N PRO A 342 38.86 -34.38 -13.77
CA PRO A 342 38.64 -35.73 -14.28
C PRO A 342 39.98 -36.41 -14.63
N ALA A 343 40.12 -37.66 -14.20
CA ALA A 343 41.29 -38.50 -14.41
C ALA A 343 41.57 -38.74 -15.90
N ILE A 344 42.84 -38.62 -16.26
CA ILE A 344 43.41 -38.94 -17.58
C ILE A 344 43.26 -40.45 -17.82
N VAL A 345 42.42 -40.83 -18.77
CA VAL A 345 42.40 -42.17 -19.36
C VAL A 345 43.13 -42.11 -20.70
N ARG A 346 44.30 -42.76 -20.78
CA ARG A 346 45.02 -43.06 -22.03
C ARG A 346 44.28 -44.17 -22.79
N PRO A 347 44.14 -44.04 -24.11
CA PRO A 347 44.34 -45.22 -24.95
C PRO A 347 45.27 -45.01 -26.16
N ALA A 348 46.03 -46.10 -26.39
CA ALA A 348 46.74 -46.66 -27.55
C ALA A 348 46.93 -45.91 -28.88
N ALA A 349 48.06 -46.25 -29.52
CA ALA A 349 48.59 -45.75 -30.79
C ALA A 349 48.15 -46.56 -32.04
N ALA A 350 48.45 -45.95 -33.20
CA ALA A 350 48.42 -46.41 -34.61
C ALA A 350 47.09 -46.18 -35.37
N ALA A 351 47.02 -45.73 -36.63
CA ALA A 351 47.99 -45.70 -37.75
C ALA A 351 47.63 -44.53 -38.75
N PRO A 352 48.43 -44.26 -39.82
CA PRO A 352 48.49 -42.97 -40.50
C PRO A 352 47.62 -42.86 -41.78
N VAL A 353 47.13 -41.66 -42.11
CA VAL A 353 46.56 -41.36 -43.44
C VAL A 353 46.88 -39.93 -43.91
N LEU A 354 47.69 -39.88 -44.97
CA LEU A 354 47.75 -39.03 -46.17
C LEU A 354 47.28 -37.55 -46.17
N MET A 355 48.18 -36.75 -46.74
CA MET A 355 48.08 -35.34 -47.12
C MET A 355 46.82 -34.95 -47.93
N ARG A 356 46.28 -33.76 -47.66
CA ARG A 356 45.61 -32.92 -48.67
C ARG A 356 45.85 -31.43 -48.42
N ALA A 357 45.90 -30.71 -49.54
CA ALA A 357 46.47 -29.37 -49.79
C ALA A 357 45.69 -28.18 -49.17
N PRO A 358 46.30 -26.97 -49.11
CA PRO A 358 45.74 -25.82 -48.39
C PRO A 358 44.73 -25.02 -49.22
N ALA A 359 43.71 -24.48 -48.55
CA ALA A 359 42.76 -23.52 -49.12
C ALA A 359 42.96 -22.11 -48.49
N PRO A 360 42.67 -21.03 -49.25
CA PRO A 360 43.28 -19.71 -49.06
C PRO A 360 42.57 -18.81 -48.03
N ALA A 361 43.32 -17.81 -47.55
CA ALA A 361 42.90 -16.78 -46.61
C ALA A 361 41.91 -15.76 -47.23
N PRO A 362 40.99 -15.19 -46.42
CA PRO A 362 40.01 -14.20 -46.86
C PRO A 362 40.63 -12.81 -47.15
N ALA A 363 40.10 -12.15 -48.17
CA ALA A 363 40.55 -10.87 -48.72
C ALA A 363 40.25 -9.67 -47.81
N GLN A 364 41.20 -8.75 -47.70
CA GLN A 364 41.08 -7.45 -47.04
C GLN A 364 40.30 -6.46 -47.92
N VAL A 365 39.27 -5.82 -47.37
CA VAL A 365 38.52 -4.74 -47.99
C VAL A 365 39.22 -3.40 -47.72
N LYS A 366 39.56 -2.66 -48.77
CA LYS A 366 40.14 -1.30 -48.69
C LYS A 366 39.05 -0.25 -48.39
N PRO A 367 39.32 0.78 -47.58
CA PRO A 367 38.41 1.92 -47.37
C PRO A 367 38.36 2.84 -48.59
N VAL A 368 37.17 3.28 -48.97
CA VAL A 368 36.91 4.31 -50.00
C VAL A 368 36.75 5.68 -49.32
N PRO A 369 37.44 6.75 -49.79
CA PRO A 369 37.31 8.08 -49.21
C PRO A 369 36.01 8.80 -49.65
N PRO A 370 35.38 9.62 -48.79
CA PRO A 370 34.15 10.33 -49.13
C PRO A 370 34.40 11.52 -50.06
N LYS A 371 33.50 11.67 -51.04
CA LYS A 371 33.49 12.73 -52.07
C LYS A 371 32.81 14.00 -51.53
N PRO A 372 33.32 15.21 -51.79
CA PRO A 372 32.73 16.46 -51.30
C PRO A 372 31.45 16.82 -52.07
N VAL A 373 30.38 17.16 -51.36
CA VAL A 373 29.15 17.73 -51.93
C VAL A 373 29.20 19.25 -51.76
N ALA A 374 29.18 19.96 -52.89
CA ALA A 374 29.11 21.41 -52.95
C ALA A 374 27.68 21.89 -52.63
N ILE A 375 27.51 22.66 -51.56
CA ILE A 375 26.27 23.35 -51.22
C ILE A 375 26.36 24.77 -51.76
N LYS A 376 25.38 25.17 -52.59
CA LYS A 376 25.25 26.52 -53.13
C LYS A 376 24.84 27.52 -52.03
N PRO A 377 25.32 28.77 -52.06
CA PRO A 377 24.91 29.81 -51.12
C PRO A 377 23.43 30.17 -51.31
N VAL A 378 22.67 30.14 -50.22
CA VAL A 378 21.31 30.70 -50.16
C VAL A 378 21.41 32.11 -49.58
N GLU A 379 20.84 33.05 -50.32
CA GLU A 379 20.75 34.48 -50.07
C GLU A 379 19.85 34.76 -48.84
N PRO A 380 20.22 35.71 -47.95
CA PRO A 380 19.45 35.99 -46.74
C PRO A 380 18.18 36.81 -47.06
N ALA A 381 17.01 36.22 -46.80
CA ALA A 381 15.73 36.92 -46.83
C ALA A 381 15.57 37.81 -45.58
N VAL A 382 15.44 39.11 -45.82
CA VAL A 382 15.13 40.14 -44.82
C VAL A 382 13.70 39.97 -44.31
N ALA A 383 13.54 39.59 -43.04
CA ALA A 383 12.26 39.61 -42.35
C ALA A 383 12.02 40.98 -41.69
N LYS A 384 10.94 41.65 -42.09
CA LYS A 384 10.41 42.88 -41.46
C LYS A 384 9.94 42.61 -40.03
N PRO A 385 10.09 43.56 -39.08
CA PRO A 385 9.51 43.45 -37.75
C PRO A 385 7.98 43.61 -37.81
N ALA A 386 7.24 42.64 -37.29
CA ALA A 386 5.81 42.78 -37.02
C ALA A 386 5.61 43.41 -35.63
N THR A 387 5.05 44.60 -35.60
CA THR A 387 4.55 45.29 -34.40
C THR A 387 3.40 44.50 -33.75
N PRO A 388 3.38 44.34 -32.41
CA PRO A 388 2.25 43.73 -31.72
C PRO A 388 1.06 44.70 -31.69
N LYS A 389 -0.11 44.23 -32.13
CA LYS A 389 -1.40 44.92 -31.99
C LYS A 389 -1.98 44.61 -30.59
N PRO A 390 -2.45 45.61 -29.83
CA PRO A 390 -2.92 45.40 -28.47
C PRO A 390 -4.31 44.76 -28.48
N VAL A 391 -4.48 43.66 -27.74
CA VAL A 391 -5.81 43.10 -27.46
C VAL A 391 -6.30 43.68 -26.15
N ALA A 392 -7.43 44.38 -26.27
CA ALA A 392 -8.11 45.12 -25.24
C ALA A 392 -8.62 44.22 -24.08
N ALA A 393 -8.56 44.78 -22.88
CA ALA A 393 -9.29 44.32 -21.72
C ALA A 393 -10.81 44.34 -22.00
N LYS A 394 -11.50 43.23 -21.71
CA LYS A 394 -12.96 43.22 -21.57
C LYS A 394 -13.34 42.93 -20.12
N ALA A 395 -14.14 43.87 -19.62
CA ALA A 395 -14.74 43.96 -18.30
C ALA A 395 -15.70 42.79 -17.98
N PRO A 396 -16.07 42.58 -16.70
CA PRO A 396 -16.80 41.41 -16.25
C PRO A 396 -18.30 41.51 -16.58
N LEU A 397 -18.85 40.44 -17.16
CA LEU A 397 -20.29 40.28 -17.39
C LEU A 397 -20.99 39.89 -16.07
N LYS A 398 -21.81 40.82 -15.57
CA LYS A 398 -22.96 40.52 -14.71
C LYS A 398 -24.09 39.98 -15.60
N SER A 399 -24.67 38.84 -15.23
CA SER A 399 -26.06 38.47 -15.51
C SER A 399 -26.59 37.81 -14.23
N ALA A 400 -27.44 38.45 -13.44
CA ALA A 400 -28.87 38.73 -13.69
C ALA A 400 -29.69 37.43 -13.78
N ILE A 401 -30.13 36.96 -12.60
CA ILE A 401 -31.21 35.98 -12.47
C ILE A 401 -32.51 36.77 -12.37
N THR A 402 -33.37 36.61 -13.37
CA THR A 402 -34.76 37.04 -13.34
C THR A 402 -35.62 35.83 -12.97
N PRO A 403 -36.46 35.87 -11.92
CA PRO A 403 -37.47 34.85 -11.67
C PRO A 403 -38.89 35.39 -11.96
N ALA A 404 -39.76 34.55 -12.51
CA ALA A 404 -41.22 34.73 -12.48
C ALA A 404 -41.92 33.41 -12.91
N PRO A 405 -43.20 33.18 -12.56
CA PRO A 405 -43.79 33.28 -11.23
C PRO A 405 -44.76 32.12 -10.86
N ALA A 406 -45.29 32.26 -9.64
CA ALA A 406 -46.19 31.44 -8.82
C ALA A 406 -47.51 30.88 -9.38
N ALA A 407 -48.04 29.87 -8.64
CA ALA A 407 -49.44 29.78 -8.19
C ALA A 407 -49.45 29.21 -6.74
N THR A 408 -49.61 30.06 -5.72
CA THR A 408 -50.81 30.25 -4.84
C THR A 408 -51.25 28.97 -4.11
N THR A 409 -51.35 28.90 -2.77
CA THR A 409 -52.17 29.73 -1.87
C THR A 409 -51.71 29.61 -0.40
N GLY A 410 -51.48 30.71 0.32
CA GLY A 410 -52.27 31.14 1.50
C GLY A 410 -51.66 30.67 2.84
N LYS A 411 -51.54 31.43 3.94
CA LYS A 411 -52.12 32.69 4.42
C LYS A 411 -51.23 33.24 5.58
N LYS A 412 -51.03 34.57 5.57
CA LYS A 412 -51.06 35.57 6.69
C LYS A 412 -50.08 35.49 7.88
N PHE A 413 -49.08 36.41 7.87
CA PHE A 413 -48.65 37.46 8.85
C PHE A 413 -48.93 37.36 10.38
N PRO A 414 -48.23 38.13 11.27
CA PRO A 414 -47.12 39.09 11.10
C PRO A 414 -45.88 38.84 12.03
N LEU A 415 -44.65 39.20 11.64
CA LEU A 415 -43.89 40.44 11.98
C LEU A 415 -43.83 40.80 13.48
N VAL A 416 -42.61 40.79 14.06
CA VAL A 416 -41.79 41.96 14.47
C VAL A 416 -40.40 41.45 14.94
N PRO A 417 -39.29 42.20 14.70
CA PRO A 417 -37.91 41.74 14.93
C PRO A 417 -37.46 42.10 16.36
N VAL A 418 -36.20 41.79 16.72
CA VAL A 418 -35.25 42.68 17.43
C VAL A 418 -34.17 41.89 18.21
N ILE A 419 -32.95 42.43 18.15
CA ILE A 419 -31.77 42.31 19.03
C ILE A 419 -30.74 41.20 18.80
N ALA A 420 -29.53 41.72 18.59
CA ALA A 420 -28.23 41.09 18.58
C ALA A 420 -27.68 40.92 20.00
N GLY A 421 -26.74 39.98 20.16
CA GLY A 421 -25.59 40.17 21.04
C GLY A 421 -25.35 39.12 22.12
N VAL A 422 -24.04 38.92 22.36
CA VAL A 422 -23.38 38.33 23.55
C VAL A 422 -23.31 36.79 23.52
N VAL A 423 -22.19 36.16 23.11
CA VAL A 423 -20.88 35.98 23.79
C VAL A 423 -21.00 35.49 25.23
N GLY A 424 -20.72 34.21 25.48
CA GLY A 424 -20.58 33.71 26.84
C GLY A 424 -20.46 32.20 26.95
N VAL A 425 -19.23 31.71 26.87
CA VAL A 425 -18.77 30.38 27.31
C VAL A 425 -19.03 30.20 28.82
N VAL A 426 -19.55 29.06 29.28
CA VAL A 426 -19.13 28.37 30.53
C VAL A 426 -19.57 26.88 30.48
N LEU A 427 -18.58 26.00 30.70
CA LEU A 427 -18.65 24.57 31.01
C LEU A 427 -19.28 24.29 32.38
N LEU A 428 -19.87 23.09 32.57
CA LEU A 428 -19.82 22.18 33.74
C LEU A 428 -21.09 21.31 33.74
N ALA A 429 -21.01 20.02 33.44
CA ALA A 429 -20.66 18.91 34.34
C ALA A 429 -21.81 18.45 35.25
N GLY A 430 -22.22 17.19 35.03
CA GLY A 430 -22.53 16.24 36.11
C GLY A 430 -23.98 16.08 36.53
N GLY A 431 -24.40 14.81 36.66
CA GLY A 431 -25.19 14.41 37.82
C GLY A 431 -26.53 13.71 37.59
N ALA A 432 -26.48 12.39 37.46
CA ALA A 432 -27.17 11.41 38.31
C ALA A 432 -28.72 11.37 38.46
N MET A 433 -29.23 10.15 38.19
CA MET A 433 -30.20 9.34 38.96
C MET A 433 -31.66 9.78 39.15
N PHE A 434 -32.58 8.82 38.90
CA PHE A 434 -33.68 8.28 39.76
C PHE A 434 -34.73 7.58 38.84
N PHE A 435 -34.88 6.25 38.84
CA PHE A 435 -35.64 5.32 39.72
C PHE A 435 -37.14 5.10 39.38
N LEU A 436 -37.51 3.80 39.39
CA LEU A 436 -38.81 3.17 39.71
C LEU A 436 -39.86 2.86 38.61
N LYS A 437 -39.85 1.59 38.17
CA LYS A 437 -40.92 0.53 38.19
C LYS A 437 -42.31 0.91 38.79
N PRO A 438 -43.35 0.04 38.66
CA PRO A 438 -43.72 -0.94 37.61
C PRO A 438 -45.25 -0.91 37.31
N SER A 439 -45.75 -1.71 36.35
CA SER A 439 -47.09 -2.28 36.51
C SER A 439 -47.26 -3.59 35.72
N ALA A 440 -47.90 -4.55 36.38
CA ALA A 440 -48.32 -5.85 35.84
C ALA A 440 -49.79 -5.79 35.45
N GLU A 441 -50.21 -6.48 34.37
CA GLU A 441 -51.28 -7.49 34.45
C GLU A 441 -51.60 -8.15 33.09
N LYS A 442 -51.57 -9.49 33.13
CA LYS A 442 -52.54 -10.48 32.62
C LYS A 442 -53.15 -10.40 31.20
N ALA A 443 -52.82 -11.47 30.46
CA ALA A 443 -53.73 -12.50 29.92
C ALA A 443 -54.72 -12.16 28.79
N LYS A 444 -54.60 -12.84 27.64
CA LYS A 444 -55.56 -13.87 27.19
C LYS A 444 -55.09 -14.62 25.94
N SER A 445 -55.36 -15.93 25.95
CA SER A 445 -55.24 -16.88 24.85
C SER A 445 -56.55 -16.98 24.05
N ALA A 446 -56.45 -17.16 22.72
CA ALA A 446 -57.34 -17.90 21.80
C ALA A 446 -56.77 -17.73 20.37
N ALA A 447 -56.30 -18.73 19.61
CA ALA A 447 -56.87 -19.99 19.10
C ALA A 447 -57.57 -19.86 17.71
N ALA A 448 -56.99 -20.57 16.72
CA ALA A 448 -57.55 -21.15 15.48
C ALA A 448 -57.96 -20.17 14.32
N THR A 449 -57.85 -20.44 13.00
CA THR A 449 -57.75 -21.70 12.21
C THR A 449 -57.38 -21.39 10.73
N ALA A 450 -56.68 -22.35 10.06
CA ALA A 450 -56.71 -22.81 8.64
C ALA A 450 -56.53 -21.82 7.45
N SER A 451 -55.47 -21.94 6.62
CA SER A 451 -55.22 -22.83 5.43
C SER A 451 -55.62 -22.15 4.10
N VAL A 452 -54.80 -22.08 3.03
CA VAL A 452 -54.48 -23.07 1.96
C VAL A 452 -53.20 -22.55 1.25
N ALA A 453 -52.02 -23.20 1.30
CA ALA A 453 -51.47 -24.33 0.51
C ALA A 453 -51.01 -24.04 -0.94
N SER A 454 -49.80 -24.58 -1.25
CA SER A 454 -49.12 -24.83 -2.55
C SER A 454 -47.82 -24.00 -2.75
N VAL A 455 -46.61 -24.51 -3.06
CA VAL A 455 -46.06 -25.85 -3.38
C VAL A 455 -44.60 -25.92 -2.88
N LYS A 456 -44.20 -27.09 -2.36
CA LYS A 456 -42.89 -27.51 -1.84
C LYS A 456 -41.95 -28.00 -2.96
N PRO A 457 -40.63 -27.72 -2.89
CA PRO A 457 -39.62 -28.74 -3.22
C PRO A 457 -38.77 -29.12 -2.00
N ALA A 458 -38.24 -30.34 -2.06
CA ALA A 458 -37.82 -31.15 -0.93
C ALA A 458 -36.58 -30.65 -0.17
N ALA A 459 -36.70 -30.66 1.16
CA ALA A 459 -35.61 -30.65 2.11
C ALA A 459 -35.33 -32.09 2.57
N THR A 460 -34.09 -32.51 2.50
CA THR A 460 -33.53 -33.58 3.32
C THR A 460 -32.21 -33.10 3.91
N GLY A 461 -32.32 -32.58 5.12
CA GLY A 461 -31.24 -32.37 6.08
C GLY A 461 -31.91 -32.25 7.46
N PRO A 462 -31.43 -32.94 8.50
CA PRO A 462 -32.07 -32.92 9.81
C PRO A 462 -32.05 -31.49 10.37
N ALA A 463 -33.21 -31.02 10.84
CA ALA A 463 -33.31 -29.76 11.56
C ALA A 463 -32.46 -29.83 12.82
N VAL A 464 -31.45 -28.97 12.91
CA VAL A 464 -30.63 -28.77 14.10
C VAL A 464 -31.53 -28.16 15.18
N LYS A 465 -32.11 -29.02 16.03
CA LYS A 465 -32.63 -28.60 17.34
C LYS A 465 -31.44 -28.48 18.29
N GLU A 466 -30.68 -27.39 18.18
CA GLU A 466 -29.76 -27.01 19.24
C GLU A 466 -30.47 -26.19 20.31
N ALA A 467 -30.21 -26.58 21.55
CA ALA A 467 -30.90 -26.18 22.75
C ALA A 467 -30.47 -24.77 23.20
N SER A 468 -31.06 -23.72 22.62
CA SER A 468 -31.22 -22.49 23.39
C SER A 468 -32.36 -22.75 24.39
N GLY A 469 -32.05 -23.03 25.66
CA GLY A 469 -33.06 -23.18 26.74
C GLY A 469 -33.87 -21.90 27.04
N LEU A 470 -33.88 -20.95 26.10
CA LEU A 470 -34.62 -19.71 26.11
C LEU A 470 -36.05 -19.96 25.61
N ASP A 471 -37.00 -19.29 26.25
CA ASP A 471 -38.39 -19.22 25.80
C ASP A 471 -38.43 -18.79 24.32
N PRO A 472 -39.08 -19.54 23.41
CA PRO A 472 -39.22 -19.17 22.00
C PRO A 472 -39.79 -17.77 21.78
N ALA A 473 -40.61 -17.25 22.70
CA ALA A 473 -41.11 -15.88 22.65
C ALA A 473 -39.98 -14.86 22.88
N LEU A 474 -39.12 -15.11 23.87
CA LEU A 474 -37.96 -14.26 24.17
C LEU A 474 -36.93 -14.31 23.04
N GLN A 475 -36.70 -15.48 22.45
CA GLN A 475 -35.83 -15.64 21.29
C GLN A 475 -36.30 -14.80 20.10
N ARG A 476 -37.61 -14.78 19.82
CA ARG A 476 -38.19 -13.91 18.78
C ARG A 476 -37.95 -12.43 19.05
N VAL A 477 -38.18 -11.97 20.29
CA VAL A 477 -37.96 -10.57 20.67
C VAL A 477 -36.50 -10.17 20.49
N LEU A 478 -35.55 -11.03 20.88
CA LEU A 478 -34.13 -10.79 20.69
C LEU A 478 -33.76 -10.70 19.21
N LEU A 479 -34.23 -11.64 18.39
CA LEU A 479 -34.00 -11.63 16.93
C LEU A 479 -34.61 -10.40 16.26
N GLU A 480 -35.82 -9.98 16.64
CA GLU A 480 -36.44 -8.76 16.12
C GLU A 480 -35.68 -7.50 16.54
N SER A 481 -35.16 -7.47 17.78
CA SER A 481 -34.34 -6.37 18.25
C SER A 481 -33.02 -6.27 17.48
N GLU A 482 -32.39 -7.40 17.19
CA GLU A 482 -31.15 -7.48 16.41
C GLU A 482 -31.40 -7.12 14.93
N LEU A 483 -32.55 -7.50 14.36
CA LEU A 483 -32.94 -7.11 13.01
C LEU A 483 -33.13 -5.60 12.87
N LYS A 484 -33.60 -4.92 13.92
CA LYS A 484 -33.77 -3.45 13.98
C LYS A 484 -32.48 -2.68 14.24
N ARG A 485 -31.41 -3.34 14.68
CA ARG A 485 -30.08 -2.72 14.77
C ARG A 485 -29.55 -2.44 13.36
N ASP A 486 -28.31 -1.96 13.30
CA ASP A 486 -27.60 -1.69 12.07
C ASP A 486 -27.81 -2.82 11.02
N PRO A 487 -28.35 -2.49 9.83
CA PRO A 487 -28.73 -3.47 8.80
C PRO A 487 -27.53 -4.20 8.21
N VAL A 488 -26.30 -3.73 8.44
CA VAL A 488 -25.08 -4.31 7.90
C VAL A 488 -24.17 -4.91 8.97
N SER A 489 -24.56 -4.99 10.24
CA SER A 489 -23.74 -5.65 11.26
C SER A 489 -24.52 -6.66 12.09
N PHE A 490 -23.79 -7.60 12.69
CA PHE A 490 -24.32 -8.59 13.62
C PHE A 490 -23.39 -8.73 14.80
N LYS A 491 -23.98 -8.93 15.98
CA LYS A 491 -23.24 -9.21 17.20
C LYS A 491 -24.06 -10.08 18.14
N ASN A 492 -23.45 -11.15 18.65
CA ASN A 492 -23.95 -11.93 19.77
C ASN A 492 -22.92 -11.94 20.91
N ASP A 493 -23.11 -12.80 21.91
CA ASP A 493 -22.22 -12.87 23.07
C ASP A 493 -20.83 -13.48 22.74
N HIS A 494 -20.72 -14.20 21.62
CA HIS A 494 -19.49 -14.88 21.21
C HIS A 494 -18.70 -14.08 20.17
N TYR A 495 -19.37 -13.47 19.20
CA TYR A 495 -18.73 -12.80 18.09
C TYR A 495 -19.55 -11.65 17.51
N GLY A 496 -18.90 -10.83 16.69
CA GLY A 496 -19.54 -9.85 15.83
C GLY A 496 -18.78 -9.63 14.53
N PHE A 497 -19.47 -9.07 13.55
CA PHE A 497 -18.93 -8.68 12.25
C PHE A 497 -19.79 -7.60 11.60
N ALA A 498 -19.28 -7.00 10.52
CA ALA A 498 -20.08 -6.18 9.59
C ALA A 498 -20.05 -6.76 8.17
N VAL A 499 -20.96 -6.33 7.32
CA VAL A 499 -21.02 -6.66 5.89
C VAL A 499 -20.81 -5.36 5.12
N SER A 500 -19.70 -5.28 4.39
CA SER A 500 -19.36 -4.11 3.60
C SER A 500 -20.42 -3.81 2.51
N PRO A 501 -20.44 -2.59 1.95
CA PRO A 501 -21.27 -2.26 0.79
C PRO A 501 -20.98 -3.12 -0.45
N LYS A 502 -19.84 -3.83 -0.46
CA LYS A 502 -19.45 -4.79 -1.50
C LYS A 502 -19.87 -6.22 -1.15
N GLY A 503 -20.67 -6.43 -0.11
CA GLY A 503 -21.20 -7.75 0.23
C GLY A 503 -20.22 -8.69 0.93
N VAL A 504 -19.04 -8.20 1.33
CA VAL A 504 -18.03 -8.97 2.07
C VAL A 504 -18.20 -8.79 3.56
N LEU A 505 -18.17 -9.89 4.29
CA LEU A 505 -18.10 -9.90 5.74
C LEU A 505 -16.73 -9.38 6.18
N VAL A 506 -16.72 -8.33 7.00
CA VAL A 506 -15.52 -7.68 7.53
C VAL A 506 -15.45 -7.81 9.04
N ASP A 507 -14.23 -7.96 9.55
CA ASP A 507 -13.90 -7.97 10.98
C ASP A 507 -14.69 -8.99 11.83
N LEU A 508 -14.76 -10.25 11.40
CA LEU A 508 -15.29 -11.33 12.23
C LEU A 508 -14.40 -11.52 13.45
N LYS A 509 -14.91 -11.19 14.64
CA LYS A 509 -14.11 -11.16 15.86
C LYS A 509 -14.89 -11.57 17.08
N ALA A 510 -14.19 -12.01 18.12
CA ALA A 510 -14.79 -12.31 19.40
C ALA A 510 -15.45 -11.04 19.99
N THR A 511 -16.61 -11.20 20.62
CA THR A 511 -17.27 -10.07 21.27
C THR A 511 -16.41 -9.53 22.42
N GLY A 512 -16.11 -8.23 22.37
CA GLY A 512 -15.26 -7.56 23.36
C GLY A 512 -13.77 -7.59 23.04
N ARG A 513 -13.34 -8.19 21.92
CA ARG A 513 -11.95 -8.15 21.45
C ARG A 513 -11.74 -7.14 20.33
N ALA A 514 -10.54 -6.58 20.27
CA ALA A 514 -10.13 -5.63 19.23
C ALA A 514 -9.76 -6.34 17.92
N SER A 515 -9.05 -7.47 18.02
CA SER A 515 -8.52 -8.27 16.91
C SER A 515 -9.58 -9.18 16.27
N ALA A 516 -9.58 -9.23 14.94
CA ALA A 516 -10.45 -10.09 14.16
C ALA A 516 -9.82 -11.45 13.87
N TRP A 517 -10.64 -12.50 13.93
CA TRP A 517 -10.31 -13.85 13.44
C TRP A 517 -10.34 -13.91 11.92
N VAL A 518 -11.29 -13.20 11.29
CA VAL A 518 -11.44 -13.12 9.84
C VAL A 518 -11.62 -11.67 9.43
N LYS A 519 -10.59 -11.07 8.82
CA LYS A 519 -10.66 -9.68 8.32
C LYS A 519 -11.62 -9.52 7.16
N ASN A 520 -11.60 -10.43 6.18
CA ASN A 520 -12.42 -10.33 4.96
C ASN A 520 -12.91 -11.70 4.52
N LEU A 521 -14.23 -11.87 4.43
CA LEU A 521 -14.85 -13.10 3.96
C LEU A 521 -15.87 -12.85 2.86
N GLY A 522 -15.76 -13.65 1.80
CA GLY A 522 -16.65 -13.57 0.66
C GLY A 522 -16.09 -12.79 -0.52
N PHE A 523 -14.77 -12.56 -0.54
CA PHE A 523 -14.13 -11.96 -1.69
C PHE A 523 -14.10 -12.95 -2.85
N MET A 524 -14.34 -12.44 -4.05
CA MET A 524 -14.32 -13.26 -5.26
C MET A 524 -13.39 -12.63 -6.30
N ARG A 525 -12.53 -13.47 -6.88
CA ARG A 525 -11.63 -13.09 -7.97
C ARG A 525 -11.85 -14.03 -9.15
N LEU A 526 -12.13 -13.44 -10.30
CA LEU A 526 -12.28 -14.15 -11.55
C LEU A 526 -10.96 -14.07 -12.32
N TYR A 527 -10.43 -15.23 -12.71
CA TYR A 527 -9.21 -15.31 -13.51
C TYR A 527 -9.52 -15.96 -14.87
N GLY A 528 -9.00 -15.39 -15.94
CA GLY A 528 -9.03 -16.00 -17.27
C GLY A 528 -7.80 -16.83 -17.52
N VAL A 529 -7.96 -17.97 -18.19
CA VAL A 529 -6.81 -18.67 -18.78
C VAL A 529 -6.91 -18.54 -20.29
N SER A 530 -6.00 -17.74 -20.85
CA SER A 530 -5.82 -17.62 -22.30
C SER A 530 -4.60 -18.41 -22.74
N LEU A 531 -4.58 -18.93 -23.97
CA LEU A 531 -3.35 -19.43 -24.57
C LEU A 531 -2.60 -18.24 -25.19
N GLY A 532 -1.36 -18.01 -24.76
CA GLY A 532 -0.46 -17.06 -25.39
C GLY A 532 -0.09 -17.49 -26.81
N ALA A 533 0.49 -16.58 -27.58
CA ALA A 533 0.96 -16.87 -28.93
C ALA A 533 2.03 -17.99 -28.98
N ASP A 534 2.68 -18.24 -27.84
CA ASP A 534 3.66 -19.32 -27.61
C ASP A 534 3.02 -20.65 -27.15
N GLY A 535 1.68 -20.73 -27.10
CA GLY A 535 0.94 -21.89 -26.61
C GLY A 535 0.96 -22.06 -25.09
N ARG A 536 1.54 -21.13 -24.31
CA ARG A 536 1.52 -21.20 -22.85
C ARG A 536 0.22 -20.63 -22.28
N LYS A 537 -0.25 -21.22 -21.18
CA LYS A 537 -1.40 -20.69 -20.43
C LYS A 537 -1.00 -19.38 -19.73
N VAL A 538 -1.62 -18.28 -20.13
CA VAL A 538 -1.51 -16.98 -19.49
C VAL A 538 -2.75 -16.76 -18.62
N VAL A 539 -2.52 -16.67 -17.31
CA VAL A 539 -3.56 -16.32 -16.34
C VAL A 539 -3.75 -14.81 -16.35
N ARG A 540 -4.98 -14.33 -16.52
CA ARG A 540 -5.35 -12.91 -16.53
C ARG A 540 -6.40 -12.65 -15.46
N LYS A 541 -6.42 -11.47 -14.88
CA LYS A 541 -7.52 -11.07 -13.99
C LYS A 541 -8.69 -10.60 -14.86
N ALA A 542 -9.84 -11.25 -14.75
CA ALA A 542 -11.01 -10.99 -15.59
C ALA A 542 -12.16 -10.25 -14.88
N GLY A 543 -12.07 -10.14 -13.55
CA GLY A 543 -12.99 -9.35 -12.74
C GLY A 543 -12.80 -9.64 -11.26
N ASP A 544 -13.08 -8.66 -10.41
CA ASP A 544 -13.11 -8.83 -8.96
C ASP A 544 -14.01 -7.77 -8.33
N MET A 545 -14.00 -7.69 -6.99
CA MET A 545 -14.76 -6.68 -6.25
C MET A 545 -14.33 -5.23 -6.49
N GLY A 546 -13.09 -5.04 -6.93
CA GLY A 546 -12.55 -3.73 -7.31
C GLY A 546 -13.09 -3.25 -8.66
N SER A 547 -13.74 -4.13 -9.43
CA SER A 547 -14.38 -3.76 -10.69
C SER A 547 -15.44 -2.67 -10.48
N PRO A 548 -15.46 -1.62 -11.33
CA PRO A 548 -16.49 -0.58 -11.27
C PRO A 548 -17.88 -1.11 -11.61
N ASP A 549 -18.00 -2.32 -12.20
CA ASP A 549 -19.27 -2.96 -12.51
C ASP A 549 -19.77 -3.90 -11.41
N TYR A 550 -18.99 -4.08 -10.35
CA TYR A 550 -19.38 -4.90 -9.21
C TYR A 550 -20.42 -4.15 -8.35
N ARG A 551 -21.64 -4.69 -8.29
CA ARG A 551 -22.74 -4.17 -7.46
C ARG A 551 -23.19 -5.26 -6.50
N ALA A 552 -23.25 -4.94 -5.21
CA ALA A 552 -23.77 -5.84 -4.19
C ALA A 552 -25.01 -5.23 -3.54
N ARG A 553 -25.94 -6.10 -3.16
CA ARG A 553 -27.11 -5.78 -2.35
C ARG A 553 -27.10 -6.70 -1.14
N VAL A 554 -27.20 -6.14 0.05
CA VAL A 554 -27.21 -6.87 1.32
C VAL A 554 -28.61 -6.77 1.93
N LEU A 555 -29.15 -7.90 2.39
CA LEU A 555 -30.42 -7.99 3.10
C LEU A 555 -30.23 -8.78 4.39
N LYS A 556 -30.35 -8.12 5.54
CA LYS A 556 -30.44 -8.75 6.86
C LYS A 556 -31.90 -9.16 7.12
N GLN A 557 -32.12 -10.41 7.50
CA GLN A 557 -33.44 -10.93 7.85
C GLN A 557 -33.35 -12.06 8.90
N VAL A 558 -34.49 -12.47 9.45
CA VAL A 558 -34.58 -13.64 10.32
C VAL A 558 -35.11 -14.82 9.51
N ARG A 559 -34.38 -15.93 9.46
CA ARG A 559 -34.81 -17.18 8.80
C ARG A 559 -34.51 -18.35 9.74
N ASP A 560 -35.51 -19.21 9.95
CA ASP A 560 -35.40 -20.43 10.77
C ASP A 560 -34.81 -20.19 12.18
N GLY A 561 -35.14 -19.06 12.81
CA GLY A 561 -34.67 -18.71 14.15
C GLY A 561 -33.24 -18.16 14.22
N ALA A 562 -32.62 -17.84 13.09
CA ALA A 562 -31.29 -17.25 13.01
C ALA A 562 -31.31 -15.92 12.24
N ILE A 563 -30.36 -15.03 12.55
CA ILE A 563 -30.08 -13.86 11.71
C ILE A 563 -29.34 -14.33 10.46
N VAL A 564 -29.84 -13.89 9.31
CA VAL A 564 -29.31 -14.24 8.00
C VAL A 564 -29.03 -12.99 7.20
N PHE A 565 -27.85 -12.92 6.59
CA PHE A 565 -27.53 -11.91 5.59
C PHE A 565 -27.53 -12.58 4.22
N ASP A 566 -28.46 -12.17 3.36
CA ASP A 566 -28.42 -12.52 1.95
C ASP A 566 -27.74 -11.40 1.17
N VAL A 567 -26.66 -11.75 0.51
CA VAL A 567 -25.88 -10.88 -0.35
C VAL A 567 -26.08 -11.33 -1.79
N GLU A 568 -26.60 -10.44 -2.62
CA GLU A 568 -26.68 -10.65 -4.05
C GLU A 568 -25.73 -9.70 -4.77
N VAL A 569 -24.83 -10.27 -5.56
CA VAL A 569 -23.79 -9.57 -6.30
C VAL A 569 -24.04 -9.76 -7.78
N VAL A 570 -24.15 -8.64 -8.49
CA VAL A 570 -24.28 -8.60 -9.95
C VAL A 570 -22.99 -8.04 -10.53
N HIS A 571 -22.43 -8.77 -11.50
CA HIS A 571 -21.29 -8.37 -12.30
C HIS A 571 -21.52 -8.83 -13.75
N PRO A 572 -20.98 -8.13 -14.78
CA PRO A 572 -21.15 -8.56 -16.18
C PRO A 572 -20.70 -10.00 -16.44
N LYS A 573 -19.74 -10.49 -15.64
CA LYS A 573 -19.14 -11.81 -15.76
C LYS A 573 -19.75 -12.90 -14.83
N PHE A 574 -20.55 -12.53 -13.84
CA PHE A 574 -21.16 -13.50 -12.92
C PHE A 574 -22.31 -12.90 -12.09
N LEU A 575 -23.17 -13.78 -11.62
CA LEU A 575 -24.08 -13.54 -10.51
C LEU A 575 -23.59 -14.37 -9.31
N LEU A 576 -23.46 -13.74 -8.15
CA LEU A 576 -23.07 -14.40 -6.92
C LEU A 576 -24.12 -14.14 -5.85
N ARG A 577 -24.59 -15.21 -5.20
CA ARG A 577 -25.49 -15.13 -4.05
C ARG A 577 -24.84 -15.78 -2.86
N GLN A 578 -24.65 -15.03 -1.79
CA GLN A 578 -24.09 -15.52 -0.54
C GLN A 578 -25.14 -15.40 0.54
N THR A 579 -25.27 -16.43 1.36
CA THR A 579 -26.12 -16.43 2.54
C THR A 579 -25.22 -16.70 3.74
N TYR A 580 -25.14 -15.74 4.65
CA TYR A 580 -24.47 -15.88 5.94
C TYR A 580 -25.52 -16.14 7.02
N THR A 581 -25.58 -17.36 7.55
CA THR A 581 -26.44 -17.74 8.67
C THR A 581 -25.64 -17.65 9.96
N CYS A 582 -26.05 -16.75 10.85
CA CYS A 582 -25.38 -16.48 12.12
C CYS A 582 -25.89 -17.46 13.17
N LEU A 583 -25.07 -18.45 13.52
CA LEU A 583 -25.33 -19.42 14.58
C LEU A 583 -24.64 -18.98 15.87
N PRO A 584 -24.93 -19.59 17.04
CA PRO A 584 -24.33 -19.17 18.31
C PRO A 584 -22.80 -19.17 18.32
N HIS A 585 -22.17 -20.23 17.79
CA HIS A 585 -20.71 -20.43 17.79
C HIS A 585 -20.10 -20.57 16.39
N SER A 586 -20.88 -20.30 15.35
CA SER A 586 -20.41 -20.46 13.99
C SER A 586 -21.14 -19.55 13.02
N VAL A 587 -20.55 -19.37 11.85
CA VAL A 587 -21.18 -18.71 10.71
C VAL A 587 -21.25 -19.70 9.57
N LYS A 588 -22.46 -20.11 9.19
CA LYS A 588 -22.67 -20.97 8.02
C LYS A 588 -22.79 -20.10 6.78
N VAL A 589 -22.02 -20.45 5.75
CA VAL A 589 -21.95 -19.72 4.49
C VAL A 589 -22.42 -20.62 3.36
N ASN A 590 -23.47 -20.21 2.67
CA ASN A 590 -23.90 -20.81 1.41
C ASN A 590 -23.59 -19.85 0.27
N VAL A 591 -22.88 -20.32 -0.74
CA VAL A 591 -22.45 -19.54 -1.88
C VAL A 591 -23.01 -20.20 -3.13
N ARG A 592 -23.75 -19.43 -3.92
CA ARG A 592 -24.21 -19.82 -5.25
C ARG A 592 -23.56 -18.91 -6.26
N PHE A 593 -22.76 -19.50 -7.13
CA PHE A 593 -22.05 -18.78 -8.17
C PHE A 593 -22.60 -19.19 -9.53
N LYS A 594 -23.20 -18.24 -10.24
CA LYS A 594 -23.67 -18.45 -11.60
C LYS A 594 -22.81 -17.64 -12.57
N PRO A 595 -22.01 -18.30 -13.42
CA PRO A 595 -21.24 -17.60 -14.43
C PRO A 595 -22.14 -16.96 -15.50
N THR A 596 -21.82 -15.74 -15.92
CA THR A 596 -22.51 -15.05 -17.03
C THR A 596 -21.48 -14.48 -17.98
N GLY A 597 -21.51 -14.78 -19.28
CA GLY A 597 -20.55 -14.16 -20.21
C GLY A 597 -19.06 -14.46 -19.91
N LEU A 598 -18.76 -15.65 -19.39
CA LEU A 598 -17.39 -16.11 -19.10
C LEU A 598 -16.55 -16.42 -20.36
N SER A 599 -17.08 -16.18 -21.55
CA SER A 599 -16.32 -16.19 -22.78
C SER A 599 -16.02 -14.75 -23.17
N ASP A 600 -14.74 -14.45 -23.37
CA ASP A 600 -14.33 -13.27 -24.11
C ASP A 600 -13.42 -13.70 -25.27
N LYS A 601 -12.88 -12.73 -26.02
CA LYS A 601 -11.99 -13.00 -27.15
C LYS A 601 -10.70 -13.75 -26.76
N SER A 602 -10.40 -13.88 -25.48
CA SER A 602 -9.18 -14.49 -24.95
C SER A 602 -9.34 -15.91 -24.40
N GLY A 603 -10.56 -16.43 -24.28
CA GLY A 603 -10.82 -17.83 -23.89
C GLY A 603 -11.85 -17.99 -22.77
N THR A 604 -11.81 -19.15 -22.12
CA THR A 604 -12.68 -19.51 -20.98
C THR A 604 -12.08 -19.01 -19.67
N LEU A 605 -12.92 -18.47 -18.80
CA LEU A 605 -12.52 -17.96 -17.49
C LEU A 605 -12.77 -18.99 -16.38
N ASP A 606 -11.81 -19.11 -15.45
CA ASP A 606 -11.89 -19.86 -14.20
C ASP A 606 -12.24 -18.91 -13.03
N ALA A 607 -13.11 -19.34 -12.11
CA ALA A 607 -13.49 -18.52 -10.95
C ALA A 607 -12.82 -19.01 -9.67
N VAL A 608 -12.22 -18.09 -8.91
CA VAL A 608 -11.64 -18.38 -7.60
C VAL A 608 -12.43 -17.62 -6.54
N TYR A 609 -13.12 -18.37 -5.69
CA TYR A 609 -13.73 -17.84 -4.50
C TYR A 609 -12.74 -17.94 -3.35
N GLY A 610 -12.67 -16.94 -2.47
CA GLY A 610 -11.73 -17.00 -1.37
C GLY A 610 -12.28 -16.51 -0.04
N VAL A 611 -11.64 -17.00 1.01
CA VAL A 611 -11.87 -16.67 2.41
C VAL A 611 -10.54 -16.19 2.99
N HIS A 612 -10.37 -14.87 3.14
CA HIS A 612 -9.14 -14.30 3.67
C HIS A 612 -9.18 -14.34 5.19
N LEU A 613 -8.35 -15.19 5.77
CA LEU A 613 -8.11 -15.32 7.19
C LEU A 613 -6.96 -14.40 7.60
N GLY A 614 -7.13 -13.10 7.36
CA GLY A 614 -6.17 -12.13 7.85
C GLY A 614 -6.37 -11.94 9.34
N SER A 615 -5.51 -12.48 10.19
CA SER A 615 -5.58 -12.27 11.64
C SER A 615 -4.20 -12.24 12.30
N THR A 616 -4.01 -11.32 13.25
CA THR A 616 -2.87 -11.25 14.17
C THR A 616 -2.97 -12.24 15.33
N GLU A 617 -4.04 -13.06 15.35
CA GLU A 617 -4.32 -14.02 16.41
C GLU A 617 -3.80 -15.43 16.12
N PHE A 618 -3.12 -15.74 15.02
CA PHE A 618 -2.53 -17.07 14.88
C PHE A 618 -1.53 -17.37 16.00
N THR A 619 -1.51 -18.61 16.48
CA THR A 619 -0.65 -19.04 17.61
C THR A 619 0.83 -18.83 17.31
N ALA A 620 1.19 -18.92 16.03
CA ALA A 620 2.46 -18.46 15.48
C ALA A 620 2.18 -17.76 14.14
N PRO A 621 2.81 -16.60 13.85
CA PRO A 621 2.81 -16.02 12.51
C PRO A 621 3.33 -17.07 11.50
N GLY A 622 2.57 -17.31 10.43
CA GLY A 622 2.90 -18.34 9.43
C GLY A 622 2.59 -19.78 9.86
N ALA A 623 1.82 -20.01 10.93
CA ALA A 623 1.32 -21.33 11.27
C ALA A 623 0.54 -21.90 10.07
N LEU A 624 1.03 -23.04 9.54
CA LEU A 624 0.35 -23.71 8.44
C LEU A 624 -1.00 -24.26 8.92
N PRO A 625 -2.07 -24.12 8.12
CA PRO A 625 -3.33 -24.74 8.44
C PRO A 625 -3.20 -26.26 8.48
N VAL A 626 -3.94 -26.88 9.40
CA VAL A 626 -4.15 -28.33 9.38
C VAL A 626 -5.28 -28.60 8.39
N VAL A 627 -4.92 -29.06 7.20
CA VAL A 627 -5.87 -29.43 6.15
C VAL A 627 -6.25 -30.90 6.29
N ARG A 628 -7.54 -31.17 6.45
CA ARG A 628 -8.16 -32.49 6.45
C ARG A 628 -9.27 -32.52 5.41
N THR A 629 -9.68 -33.71 4.99
CA THR A 629 -10.82 -33.86 4.09
C THR A 629 -12.07 -33.23 4.72
N GLY A 630 -12.57 -32.14 4.13
CA GLY A 630 -13.75 -31.43 4.59
C GLY A 630 -13.51 -30.45 5.76
N GLU A 631 -12.26 -30.22 6.18
CA GLU A 631 -11.96 -29.27 7.25
C GLU A 631 -10.59 -28.61 7.07
N VAL A 632 -10.53 -27.28 7.23
CA VAL A 632 -9.28 -26.53 7.37
C VAL A 632 -9.26 -25.89 8.76
N ALA A 633 -8.33 -26.29 9.61
CA ALA A 633 -8.22 -25.77 10.96
C ALA A 633 -6.99 -24.86 11.14
N TYR A 634 -7.19 -23.75 11.83
CA TYR A 634 -6.18 -22.77 12.18
C TYR A 634 -6.07 -22.65 13.69
N ALA A 635 -4.85 -22.75 14.20
CA ALA A 635 -4.58 -22.52 15.62
C ALA A 635 -4.50 -21.02 15.88
N THR A 636 -5.42 -20.46 16.67
CA THR A 636 -5.39 -19.06 17.12
C THR A 636 -5.14 -18.95 18.63
N LYS A 637 -4.70 -17.78 19.09
CA LYS A 637 -4.55 -17.40 20.49
C LYS A 637 -5.89 -17.47 21.25
N ALA A 638 -7.02 -17.36 20.54
CA ALA A 638 -8.36 -17.47 21.11
C ALA A 638 -8.86 -18.92 21.20
N GLY A 639 -8.17 -19.87 20.57
CA GLY A 639 -8.62 -21.24 20.36
C GLY A 639 -8.60 -21.61 18.87
N ALA A 640 -8.95 -22.86 18.54
CA ALA A 640 -8.91 -23.30 17.14
C ALA A 640 -10.10 -22.70 16.36
N LEU A 641 -9.82 -22.01 15.26
CA LEU A 641 -10.83 -21.66 14.26
C LEU A 641 -10.83 -22.75 13.19
N SER A 642 -12.00 -23.28 12.82
CA SER A 642 -12.06 -24.26 11.74
C SER A 642 -13.09 -23.93 10.67
N LEU A 643 -12.73 -24.19 9.42
CA LEU A 643 -13.59 -24.10 8.26
C LEU A 643 -13.98 -25.50 7.83
N ARG A 644 -15.23 -25.88 8.09
CA ARG A 644 -15.81 -27.16 7.69
C ARG A 644 -16.53 -26.97 6.37
N TYR A 645 -16.27 -27.83 5.39
CA TYR A 645 -16.89 -27.77 4.07
C TYR A 645 -17.28 -29.17 3.60
N ASP A 646 -18.24 -29.26 2.69
CA ASP A 646 -18.63 -30.56 2.12
C ASP A 646 -17.47 -31.16 1.30
N PRO A 647 -16.91 -32.32 1.69
CA PRO A 647 -15.82 -32.94 0.94
C PRO A 647 -16.26 -33.40 -0.46
N ALA A 648 -17.57 -33.52 -0.72
CA ALA A 648 -18.11 -33.77 -2.05
C ALA A 648 -18.05 -32.53 -2.96
N PHE A 649 -17.54 -31.39 -2.49
CA PHE A 649 -17.29 -30.22 -3.31
C PHE A 649 -16.24 -30.52 -4.39
N THR A 650 -16.72 -30.82 -5.59
CA THR A 650 -15.91 -31.03 -6.79
C THR A 650 -15.61 -29.69 -7.46
N GLY A 651 -14.62 -28.97 -6.96
CA GLY A 651 -14.12 -27.73 -7.57
C GLY A 651 -13.40 -27.94 -8.91
N ALA A 652 -12.78 -26.89 -9.45
CA ALA A 652 -12.01 -26.97 -10.70
C ALA A 652 -10.67 -27.67 -10.50
N GLY A 653 -10.43 -28.76 -11.24
CA GLY A 653 -9.11 -29.41 -11.28
C GLY A 653 -8.77 -30.23 -10.04
N SER A 654 -7.48 -30.49 -9.82
CA SER A 654 -6.98 -31.45 -8.82
C SER A 654 -6.95 -30.94 -7.38
N LYS A 655 -7.22 -29.64 -7.14
CA LYS A 655 -7.17 -29.00 -5.82
C LYS A 655 -8.33 -28.01 -5.64
N PRO A 656 -9.52 -28.47 -5.21
CA PRO A 656 -10.71 -27.63 -5.07
C PRO A 656 -10.62 -26.65 -3.89
N VAL A 657 -9.74 -26.93 -2.92
CA VAL A 657 -9.45 -26.08 -1.77
C VAL A 657 -7.94 -25.89 -1.66
N VAL A 658 -7.51 -24.64 -1.57
CA VAL A 658 -6.12 -24.24 -1.34
C VAL A 658 -6.10 -23.46 -0.03
N ALA A 659 -5.38 -23.96 0.97
CA ALA A 659 -5.24 -23.29 2.25
C ALA A 659 -3.77 -22.89 2.44
N ASP A 660 -3.56 -21.62 2.75
CA ASP A 660 -2.29 -21.05 3.17
C ASP A 660 -2.46 -20.41 4.57
N PRO A 661 -1.39 -19.86 5.19
CA PRO A 661 -1.48 -19.27 6.53
C PRO A 661 -2.50 -18.12 6.69
N GLU A 662 -2.93 -17.47 5.60
CA GLU A 662 -3.74 -16.25 5.63
C GLU A 662 -5.02 -16.33 4.78
N LEU A 663 -5.20 -17.41 4.03
CA LEU A 663 -6.26 -17.54 3.04
C LEU A 663 -6.63 -19.00 2.81
N VAL A 664 -7.94 -19.25 2.80
CA VAL A 664 -8.53 -20.46 2.21
C VAL A 664 -9.24 -20.07 0.92
N SER A 665 -8.75 -20.56 -0.21
CA SER A 665 -9.37 -20.38 -1.52
C SER A 665 -10.14 -21.63 -1.93
N PHE A 666 -11.40 -21.45 -2.35
CA PHE A 666 -12.22 -22.45 -2.99
C PHE A 666 -12.24 -22.19 -4.50
N VAL A 667 -11.72 -23.13 -5.28
CA VAL A 667 -11.62 -22.98 -6.74
C VAL A 667 -12.90 -23.49 -7.39
N LEU A 668 -13.67 -22.61 -8.01
CA LEU A 668 -14.92 -22.93 -8.68
C LEU A 668 -14.67 -23.14 -10.18
N ALA A 669 -14.93 -24.36 -10.67
CA ALA A 669 -14.75 -24.68 -12.09
C ALA A 669 -15.87 -24.10 -12.91
N VAL A 670 -15.54 -23.53 -14.07
CA VAL A 670 -16.53 -23.38 -15.15
C VAL A 670 -15.94 -23.90 -16.45
N ALA A 671 -16.00 -25.21 -16.65
CA ALA A 671 -15.79 -25.79 -17.97
C ALA A 671 -17.02 -25.51 -18.85
N GLY A 672 -17.04 -24.34 -19.51
CA GLY A 672 -17.96 -24.02 -20.62
C GLY A 672 -19.47 -24.02 -20.32
N GLY A 673 -19.90 -24.20 -19.06
CA GLY A 673 -21.30 -24.29 -18.68
C GLY A 673 -21.81 -23.03 -17.98
N THR A 674 -23.08 -22.68 -18.20
CA THR A 674 -23.82 -21.66 -17.41
C THR A 674 -24.35 -22.21 -16.08
N THR A 675 -23.91 -23.41 -15.70
CA THR A 675 -24.39 -24.14 -14.52
C THR A 675 -24.00 -23.41 -13.24
N GLU A 676 -24.99 -23.16 -12.40
CA GLU A 676 -24.79 -22.59 -11.06
C GLU A 676 -23.98 -23.58 -10.20
N GLN A 677 -22.88 -23.09 -9.63
CA GLN A 677 -22.05 -23.81 -8.68
C GLN A 677 -22.51 -23.48 -7.27
N VAL A 678 -22.53 -24.48 -6.39
CA VAL A 678 -22.93 -24.31 -4.99
C VAL A 678 -21.77 -24.73 -4.10
N LEU A 679 -21.38 -23.85 -3.20
CA LEU A 679 -20.39 -24.09 -2.16
C LEU A 679 -21.07 -23.83 -0.81
N SER A 680 -20.97 -24.80 0.10
CA SER A 680 -21.43 -24.61 1.48
C SER A 680 -20.29 -24.92 2.43
N TYR A 681 -20.01 -24.01 3.35
CA TYR A 681 -19.05 -24.21 4.42
C TYR A 681 -19.53 -23.54 5.71
N GLU A 682 -18.91 -23.89 6.81
CA GLU A 682 -19.20 -23.38 8.14
C GLU A 682 -17.88 -22.97 8.80
N ILE A 683 -17.87 -21.77 9.35
CA ILE A 683 -16.75 -21.26 10.14
C ILE A 683 -17.10 -21.51 11.60
N VAL A 684 -16.46 -22.49 12.20
CA VAL A 684 -16.56 -22.78 13.61
C VAL A 684 -15.60 -21.88 14.36
N LEU A 685 -16.16 -21.07 15.26
CA LEU A 685 -15.43 -20.06 16.03
C LEU A 685 -14.99 -20.66 17.38
N PRO A 686 -13.89 -20.15 17.96
CA PRO A 686 -13.34 -20.64 19.23
C PRO A 686 -14.29 -20.61 20.42
#